data_AF-A0A2N0I0K5-F1
#
_entry.id   AF-A0A2N0I0K5-F1
#
_cell.length_a   1.000
_cell.length_b   1.000
_cell.length_c   1.000
_cell.angle_alpha   90.00
_cell.angle_beta   90.00
_cell.angle_gamma   90.00
#
_symmetry.space_group_name_H-M   'P 1'
#
loop_
_entity.id
_entity.type
_entity.pdbx_description
1 polymer ?
#
loop_
_entity_poly.entity_id
_entity_poly.type
_entity_poly.pdbx_seq_one_letter_code
_entity_poly.pdbx_strand_id
1 'polypeptide(L)'
;MAISRFQLLAVCAAAMLLVTACGGADKPPVSPAAQQSTLLASAASTNAVEPLAVVKLQKIHERRVTRTVWEYTFQVSIANTGTTAAVDVAALLTSAPNGTEIVDGAVAAGTINAGATVTPADVIVLRQDRTTPFSPADLTWQIASAASASVDLGTLAPAEVYTFSLQELGIGSTASVTSSAASVADAIIKDGTLRFSTAGDTGVDQTATITLHDLSGNTTVRALIRSTRPTSAVPDSDAQEDGSPPAGAPLLSVTGLGPNNSFSGSTVKFRLDGVSGLDLKDDSNGVIQGANNARISLKKYWVFDSADSSFSISGNAMQQLLAALPTGALNIMLSFVSKDGAFAQSYDLLGIKSIAKLSGRLVNAQGAGITGLVGKKILLKGYNSDLRLDALVDKTGHFEFSGLIPDTYQLTLNDLNAPNAVTISTVVLPDTTQVNVTMVYDALATGGQITSQTARAASTMSSSIAGTSRQNGTGAPSRRLPGAAATSAPAKSTTKIIDGVTTATYVAVSASQNDTITTPINFTVPMGTKNVGVKIRVYTAEYPAFTTALSQFNDTWSYSVVGLPGVVLSASGSVNQSHFTQGTITRSACVDVTTQAKNGSFSITGSVRATNIGDSIFPTITTAEISTACAALQVIGAKFLSPDTDGHPVIEPFNLANNFKGYYLSIPRTAEDATHAIPLEITFSPPNAEVTEVNIGISADGDNPLFSTLNLLGQAHVISAGKIRFSALSLPTFSGGRVPGKLSVAVRIKGTIDGTDAVSDPTEGGQVTFRGNNAFTPLYLANDEAALAARRTAGLRDAGGDSWATSQTIDWLASNSFRFDDISGKHVAQLTNGRSVLGHAGHSDGQALDMRYADGMGGYTEALGGSGGGAAIKHLIDTAAAEVANPAPVPRPNLIALQAWIKANRTMIDGRGAAANFRKGYFGKDFIKLALVDGKFSSAAGHNIPGVGTWEPPLQFVPAADHLHHWHLTINARP
;
A
#
# COMPACT_ATOMS: atom_id res chain seq x y z
N MET A 1 28.87 -35.56 -41.68
CA MET A 1 29.85 -34.51 -42.03
C MET A 1 30.03 -33.67 -40.75
N ALA A 2 31.19 -33.64 -40.10
CA ALA A 2 32.45 -33.00 -40.52
C ALA A 2 32.31 -31.46 -40.49
N ILE A 3 33.10 -30.67 -39.72
CA ILE A 3 34.34 -30.94 -38.97
C ILE A 3 34.50 -29.94 -37.79
N SER A 4 34.87 -30.44 -36.58
CA SER A 4 35.82 -29.90 -35.54
C SER A 4 35.85 -28.40 -35.09
N ARG A 5 36.36 -27.97 -33.91
CA ARG A 5 37.11 -28.61 -32.78
C ARG A 5 37.21 -27.67 -31.55
N PHE A 6 37.12 -28.22 -30.33
CA PHE A 6 38.02 -28.10 -29.12
C PHE A 6 38.50 -26.71 -28.61
N GLN A 7 38.78 -26.43 -27.32
CA GLN A 7 38.70 -27.10 -25.97
C GLN A 7 38.67 -25.96 -24.88
N LEU A 8 38.90 -26.04 -23.55
CA LEU A 8 39.42 -26.95 -22.48
C LEU A 8 38.69 -26.51 -21.15
N LEU A 9 38.42 -27.25 -20.06
CA LEU A 9 39.24 -27.92 -19.00
C LEU A 9 40.35 -27.05 -18.37
N ALA A 10 40.69 -27.11 -17.06
CA ALA A 10 40.41 -28.01 -15.90
C ALA A 10 40.49 -27.18 -14.56
N VAL A 11 39.91 -27.46 -13.37
CA VAL A 11 39.61 -28.65 -12.51
C VAL A 11 40.62 -28.88 -11.34
N CYS A 12 40.12 -29.34 -10.17
CA CYS A 12 40.83 -29.75 -8.92
C CYS A 12 41.36 -28.64 -7.96
N ALA A 13 41.59 -28.86 -6.65
CA ALA A 13 41.12 -29.84 -5.64
C ALA A 13 41.51 -29.36 -4.20
N ALA A 14 41.22 -30.11 -3.13
CA ALA A 14 41.32 -29.62 -1.73
C ALA A 14 42.13 -30.50 -0.73
N ALA A 15 42.45 -29.88 0.43
CA ALA A 15 42.57 -30.43 1.80
C ALA A 15 43.94 -30.87 2.43
N MET A 16 44.19 -30.35 3.66
CA MET A 16 44.82 -30.99 4.85
C MET A 16 46.36 -31.24 4.86
N LEU A 17 47.12 -31.46 5.98
CA LEU A 17 46.82 -31.78 7.41
C LEU A 17 48.01 -31.45 8.42
N LEU A 18 47.74 -30.85 9.62
CA LEU A 18 48.55 -30.80 10.92
C LEU A 18 50.09 -30.42 10.89
N VAL A 19 51.00 -30.47 11.93
CA VAL A 19 51.01 -30.83 13.39
C VAL A 19 52.19 -30.19 14.24
N THR A 20 52.00 -29.84 15.54
CA THR A 20 53.00 -29.53 16.65
C THR A 20 54.03 -28.36 16.49
N ALA A 21 54.78 -27.85 17.51
CA ALA A 21 55.15 -28.30 18.89
C ALA A 21 55.34 -27.15 19.95
N CYS A 22 55.86 -27.47 21.16
CA CYS A 22 55.81 -26.66 22.41
C CYS A 22 57.09 -25.87 22.79
N GLY A 23 56.97 -24.91 23.74
CA GLY A 23 58.08 -24.25 24.47
C GLY A 23 57.61 -23.06 25.36
N GLY A 24 58.40 -22.60 26.35
CA GLY A 24 58.03 -21.42 27.18
C GLY A 24 58.93 -21.08 28.38
N ALA A 25 58.39 -20.19 29.25
CA ALA A 25 58.90 -19.66 30.54
C ALA A 25 59.75 -18.35 30.55
N ASP A 26 59.58 -17.63 31.68
CA ASP A 26 60.37 -16.53 32.29
C ASP A 26 60.37 -15.07 31.74
N LYS A 27 60.82 -14.17 32.63
CA LYS A 27 60.58 -12.70 32.78
C LYS A 27 61.79 -12.06 33.51
N PRO A 28 61.90 -10.72 33.72
CA PRO A 28 61.47 -9.51 32.99
C PRO A 28 62.75 -8.67 32.66
N PRO A 29 62.87 -7.31 32.70
CA PRO A 29 61.90 -6.19 32.67
C PRO A 29 62.22 -5.03 31.69
N VAL A 30 61.19 -4.39 31.09
CA VAL A 30 61.31 -3.04 30.49
C VAL A 30 59.98 -2.27 30.54
N SER A 31 60.06 -0.94 30.43
CA SER A 31 58.97 0.01 30.12
C SER A 31 59.61 1.33 29.63
N PRO A 32 58.90 2.24 28.92
CA PRO A 32 57.57 2.15 28.30
C PRO A 32 57.58 2.37 26.77
N ALA A 33 56.54 1.95 26.04
CA ALA A 33 56.38 2.29 24.61
C ALA A 33 54.91 2.33 24.13
N ALA A 34 54.70 3.02 23.01
CA ALA A 34 53.41 3.40 22.41
C ALA A 34 52.39 2.26 22.14
N GLN A 35 51.11 2.62 22.17
CA GLN A 35 50.02 1.80 21.62
C GLN A 35 50.08 1.82 20.08
N GLN A 36 50.33 0.67 19.46
CA GLN A 36 50.07 0.45 18.04
C GLN A 36 48.66 -0.12 17.86
N SER A 37 47.80 0.59 17.14
CA SER A 37 46.47 0.09 16.76
C SER A 37 46.59 -0.83 15.54
N THR A 38 46.34 -2.13 15.73
CA THR A 38 46.32 -3.11 14.64
C THR A 38 45.03 -2.96 13.82
N LEU A 39 45.15 -2.42 12.61
CA LEU A 39 44.06 -2.45 11.63
C LEU A 39 43.84 -3.89 11.14
N LEU A 40 42.62 -4.41 11.35
CA LEU A 40 42.17 -5.66 10.75
C LEU A 40 41.76 -5.40 9.29
N ALA A 41 42.27 -6.20 8.36
CA ALA A 41 41.99 -6.06 6.94
C ALA A 41 40.58 -6.58 6.59
N SER A 42 39.64 -5.67 6.36
CA SER A 42 38.37 -5.97 5.69
C SER A 42 38.58 -6.14 4.19
N ALA A 43 38.01 -7.19 3.59
CA ALA A 43 38.13 -7.43 2.15
C ALA A 43 37.46 -6.31 1.33
N ALA A 44 38.14 -5.83 0.29
CA ALA A 44 37.63 -4.76 -0.56
C ALA A 44 36.55 -5.28 -1.53
N SER A 45 35.35 -4.71 -1.45
CA SER A 45 34.38 -4.71 -2.55
C SER A 45 34.85 -3.75 -3.66
N THR A 46 34.56 -4.09 -4.93
CA THR A 46 34.85 -3.19 -6.06
C THR A 46 33.79 -2.10 -6.14
N ASN A 47 34.10 -0.90 -5.65
CA ASN A 47 33.15 0.21 -5.64
C ASN A 47 32.84 0.75 -7.05
N ALA A 48 31.67 1.38 -7.18
CA ALA A 48 31.33 2.25 -8.30
C ALA A 48 32.20 3.52 -8.28
N VAL A 49 31.97 4.43 -9.24
CA VAL A 49 32.61 5.75 -9.23
C VAL A 49 32.07 6.55 -8.02
N GLU A 50 32.89 6.63 -6.97
CA GLU A 50 32.59 7.39 -5.75
C GLU A 50 32.34 8.88 -6.07
N PRO A 51 31.37 9.53 -5.41
CA PRO A 51 31.06 10.95 -5.61
C PRO A 51 32.08 11.91 -4.96
N LEU A 52 33.23 11.42 -4.48
CA LEU A 52 34.25 12.21 -3.79
C LEU A 52 35.51 12.33 -4.64
N ALA A 53 36.03 13.55 -4.80
CA ALA A 53 37.24 13.82 -5.58
C ALA A 53 38.10 14.94 -4.98
N VAL A 54 39.43 14.79 -5.06
CA VAL A 54 40.37 15.91 -4.83
C VAL A 54 40.30 16.84 -6.05
N VAL A 55 39.75 18.04 -5.85
CA VAL A 55 39.54 19.03 -6.92
C VAL A 55 40.58 20.15 -6.93
N LYS A 56 41.40 20.26 -5.89
CA LYS A 56 42.48 21.26 -5.80
C LYS A 56 43.63 20.77 -4.94
N LEU A 57 44.85 21.07 -5.39
CA LEU A 57 46.07 21.00 -4.60
C LEU A 57 46.76 22.35 -4.62
N GLN A 58 46.97 22.96 -3.45
CA GLN A 58 47.59 24.27 -3.30
C GLN A 58 48.86 24.14 -2.47
N LYS A 59 50.02 24.37 -3.07
CA LYS A 59 51.28 24.45 -2.33
C LYS A 59 51.25 25.66 -1.39
N ILE A 60 51.43 25.42 -0.09
CA ILE A 60 51.45 26.46 0.95
C ILE A 60 52.85 26.68 1.55
N HIS A 61 53.75 25.70 1.44
CA HIS A 61 55.12 25.81 1.92
C HIS A 61 56.10 25.02 1.04
N GLU A 62 57.37 25.42 1.02
CA GLU A 62 58.46 24.66 0.42
C GLU A 62 59.74 24.72 1.25
N ARG A 63 60.46 23.61 1.31
CA ARG A 63 61.73 23.45 2.03
C ARG A 63 62.73 22.75 1.13
N ARG A 64 63.94 23.31 1.01
CA ARG A 64 65.03 22.66 0.29
C ARG A 64 65.68 21.59 1.16
N VAL A 65 65.86 20.37 0.61
CA VAL A 65 66.55 19.26 1.28
C VAL A 65 67.97 19.10 0.72
N THR A 66 68.13 19.10 -0.61
CA THR A 66 69.45 19.02 -1.28
C THR A 66 69.56 20.05 -2.42
N ARG A 67 70.57 19.93 -3.30
CA ARG A 67 70.62 20.78 -4.50
C ARG A 67 69.41 20.58 -5.42
N THR A 68 68.91 19.35 -5.53
CA THR A 68 67.80 18.94 -6.44
C THR A 68 66.52 18.57 -5.70
N VAL A 69 66.61 18.04 -4.47
CA VAL A 69 65.48 17.54 -3.69
C VAL A 69 64.85 18.63 -2.81
N TRP A 70 63.52 18.71 -2.84
CA TRP A 70 62.70 19.67 -2.09
C TRP A 70 61.50 18.98 -1.46
N GLU A 71 61.10 19.42 -0.26
CA GLU A 71 59.84 19.08 0.38
C GLU A 71 58.81 20.18 0.11
N TYR A 72 57.59 19.81 -0.22
CA TYR A 72 56.47 20.70 -0.52
C TYR A 72 55.27 20.32 0.33
N THR A 73 54.72 21.28 1.07
CA THR A 73 53.46 21.09 1.81
C THR A 73 52.30 21.58 0.96
N PHE A 74 51.31 20.73 0.74
CA PHE A 74 50.10 21.07 -0.02
C PHE A 74 48.86 21.00 0.88
N GLN A 75 48.04 22.04 0.80
CA GLN A 75 46.66 22.00 1.26
C GLN A 75 45.77 21.41 0.16
N VAL A 76 44.84 20.54 0.55
CA VAL A 76 43.98 19.77 -0.36
C VAL A 76 42.56 20.32 -0.30
N SER A 77 41.83 20.34 -1.42
CA SER A 77 40.38 20.56 -1.43
C SER A 77 39.65 19.35 -2.01
N ILE A 78 38.64 18.85 -1.31
CA ILE A 78 37.83 17.68 -1.67
C ILE A 78 36.40 18.15 -1.96
N ALA A 79 35.84 17.74 -3.10
CA ALA A 79 34.45 17.96 -3.47
C ALA A 79 33.62 16.69 -3.29
N ASN A 80 32.36 16.86 -2.89
CA ASN A 80 31.31 15.85 -2.95
C ASN A 80 30.33 16.22 -4.07
N THR A 81 30.35 15.49 -5.18
CA THR A 81 29.45 15.68 -6.33
C THR A 81 28.14 14.89 -6.20
N GLY A 82 27.96 14.16 -5.09
CA GLY A 82 26.80 13.32 -4.81
C GLY A 82 25.62 14.09 -4.24
N THR A 83 24.48 13.41 -4.15
CA THR A 83 23.19 13.95 -3.68
C THR A 83 23.00 13.87 -2.16
N THR A 84 23.91 13.23 -1.44
CA THR A 84 23.91 13.11 0.04
C THR A 84 25.21 13.64 0.63
N ALA A 85 25.16 14.14 1.87
CA ALA A 85 26.38 14.46 2.61
C ALA A 85 27.21 13.19 2.88
N ALA A 86 28.53 13.28 2.73
CA ALA A 86 29.47 12.26 3.14
C ALA A 86 30.02 12.62 4.52
N VAL A 87 30.07 11.64 5.43
CA VAL A 87 30.55 11.80 6.82
C VAL A 87 31.87 11.06 7.00
N ASP A 88 32.69 11.54 7.94
CA ASP A 88 34.03 11.02 8.24
C ASP A 88 34.91 10.79 7.00
N VAL A 89 34.87 11.76 6.08
CA VAL A 89 35.67 11.75 4.86
C VAL A 89 37.15 11.85 5.22
N ALA A 90 37.92 10.88 4.74
CA ALA A 90 39.37 10.85 4.81
C ALA A 90 39.95 10.55 3.43
N ALA A 91 40.95 11.31 3.01
CA ALA A 91 41.69 11.08 1.78
C ALA A 91 43.11 10.61 2.11
N LEU A 92 43.54 9.53 1.46
CA LEU A 92 44.90 9.01 1.52
C LEU A 92 45.50 9.04 0.12
N LEU A 93 46.64 9.71 -0.02
CA LEU A 93 47.46 9.63 -1.22
C LEU A 93 48.19 8.28 -1.23
N THR A 94 47.87 7.43 -2.20
CA THR A 94 48.35 6.04 -2.28
C THR A 94 49.46 5.84 -3.32
N SER A 95 49.62 6.77 -4.27
CA SER A 95 50.72 6.75 -5.25
C SER A 95 51.12 8.16 -5.69
N ALA A 96 52.38 8.31 -6.07
CA ALA A 96 52.96 9.53 -6.62
C ALA A 96 53.93 9.21 -7.78
N PRO A 97 54.21 10.14 -8.71
CA PRO A 97 55.03 9.86 -9.88
C PRO A 97 56.51 9.61 -9.53
N ASN A 98 57.25 9.02 -10.46
CA ASN A 98 58.66 8.67 -10.24
C ASN A 98 59.52 9.92 -9.99
N GLY A 99 60.26 9.92 -8.88
CA GLY A 99 60.99 11.09 -8.35
C GLY A 99 60.23 11.88 -7.29
N THR A 100 58.98 11.51 -6.98
CA THR A 100 58.22 11.94 -5.80
C THR A 100 58.20 10.85 -4.72
N GLU A 101 58.43 11.23 -3.48
CA GLU A 101 58.26 10.44 -2.26
C GLU A 101 57.13 11.08 -1.42
N ILE A 102 56.20 10.26 -0.94
CA ILE A 102 55.14 10.70 -0.02
C ILE A 102 55.71 10.69 1.40
N VAL A 103 55.87 11.86 2.00
CA VAL A 103 56.38 12.01 3.39
C VAL A 103 55.21 12.07 4.38
N ASP A 104 54.14 12.76 3.99
CA ASP A 104 52.80 12.61 4.57
C ASP A 104 51.77 12.68 3.43
N GLY A 105 50.70 11.89 3.55
CA GLY A 105 49.70 11.68 2.50
C GLY A 105 48.27 11.52 3.01
N ALA A 106 48.04 11.59 4.33
CA ALA A 106 46.70 11.53 4.90
C ALA A 106 46.09 12.93 5.03
N VAL A 107 44.76 13.03 4.87
CA VAL A 107 43.98 14.26 5.10
C VAL A 107 42.63 13.89 5.71
N ALA A 108 42.39 14.32 6.95
CA ALA A 108 41.07 14.24 7.58
C ALA A 108 40.19 15.44 7.16
N ALA A 109 39.07 15.18 6.49
CA ALA A 109 38.16 16.22 5.99
C ALA A 109 36.81 16.30 6.72
N GLY A 110 36.40 15.23 7.44
CA GLY A 110 35.18 15.22 8.23
C GLY A 110 33.91 15.17 7.37
N THR A 111 32.93 16.02 7.64
CA THR A 111 31.66 16.01 6.88
C THR A 111 31.70 16.94 5.66
N ILE A 112 31.39 16.42 4.48
CA ILE A 112 31.27 17.18 3.23
C ILE A 112 29.84 17.04 2.70
N ASN A 113 29.07 18.14 2.76
CA ASN A 113 27.69 18.19 2.28
C ASN A 113 27.58 17.88 0.77
N ALA A 114 26.39 17.44 0.34
CA ALA A 114 26.06 17.24 -1.08
C ALA A 114 26.35 18.52 -1.91
N GLY A 115 27.05 18.38 -3.03
CA GLY A 115 27.47 19.48 -3.89
C GLY A 115 28.54 20.42 -3.30
N ALA A 116 29.04 20.18 -2.09
CA ALA A 116 29.99 21.07 -1.42
C ALA A 116 31.46 20.72 -1.73
N THR A 117 32.34 21.70 -1.54
CA THR A 117 33.80 21.49 -1.52
C THR A 117 34.36 21.98 -0.20
N VAL A 118 35.16 21.15 0.47
CA VAL A 118 35.83 21.46 1.74
C VAL A 118 37.34 21.51 1.50
N THR A 119 38.00 22.47 2.13
CA THR A 119 39.47 22.56 2.19
C THR A 119 39.88 22.38 3.65
N PRO A 120 40.36 21.19 4.07
CA PRO A 120 40.73 20.95 5.47
C PRO A 120 41.88 21.83 5.95
N ALA A 121 42.03 21.91 7.28
CA ALA A 121 43.23 22.48 7.90
C ALA A 121 44.44 21.53 7.83
N ASP A 122 44.17 20.26 7.56
CA ASP A 122 45.13 19.17 7.42
C ASP A 122 45.82 19.18 6.03
N VAL A 123 47.06 18.66 5.95
CA VAL A 123 47.97 18.92 4.82
C VAL A 123 48.88 17.73 4.50
N ILE A 124 49.15 17.51 3.20
CA ILE A 124 50.12 16.50 2.76
C ILE A 124 51.53 17.10 2.59
N VAL A 125 52.56 16.25 2.66
CA VAL A 125 53.96 16.62 2.42
C VAL A 125 54.59 15.68 1.39
N LEU A 126 55.02 16.23 0.27
CA LEU A 126 55.68 15.49 -0.82
C LEU A 126 57.14 15.91 -0.95
N ARG A 127 58.06 14.96 -1.07
CA ARG A 127 59.47 15.20 -1.36
C ARG A 127 59.76 14.90 -2.83
N GLN A 128 60.20 15.89 -3.58
CA GLN A 128 60.41 15.85 -5.03
C GLN A 128 61.88 16.05 -5.38
N ASP A 129 62.46 15.17 -6.21
CA ASP A 129 63.67 15.52 -6.96
C ASP A 129 63.31 16.28 -8.24
N ARG A 130 63.75 17.55 -8.31
CA ARG A 130 63.43 18.47 -9.41
C ARG A 130 64.20 18.21 -10.71
N THR A 131 65.00 17.14 -10.79
CA THR A 131 65.50 16.60 -12.08
C THR A 131 64.44 15.79 -12.82
N THR A 132 63.39 15.34 -12.12
CA THR A 132 62.21 14.70 -12.71
C THR A 132 61.04 15.69 -12.82
N PRO A 133 60.20 15.61 -13.88
CA PRO A 133 58.95 16.38 -13.94
C PRO A 133 57.99 15.97 -12.83
N PHE A 134 57.17 16.92 -12.36
CA PHE A 134 56.09 16.67 -11.40
C PHE A 134 54.77 17.22 -11.95
N SER A 135 53.74 16.38 -11.96
CA SER A 135 52.38 16.71 -12.35
C SER A 135 51.43 16.32 -11.20
N PRO A 136 50.64 17.26 -10.64
CA PRO A 136 49.65 16.94 -9.61
C PRO A 136 48.51 16.01 -10.08
N ALA A 137 48.35 15.82 -11.39
CA ALA A 137 47.37 14.88 -11.96
C ALA A 137 47.85 13.42 -11.92
N ASP A 138 49.14 13.19 -11.67
CA ASP A 138 49.77 11.86 -11.61
C ASP A 138 49.72 11.26 -10.18
N LEU A 139 48.96 11.90 -9.29
CA LEU A 139 48.78 11.55 -7.89
C LEU A 139 47.52 10.69 -7.70
N THR A 140 47.68 9.45 -7.22
CA THR A 140 46.55 8.54 -6.99
C THR A 140 46.02 8.69 -5.56
N TRP A 141 44.72 8.92 -5.43
CA TRP A 141 44.03 9.07 -4.15
C TRP A 141 43.08 7.90 -3.89
N GLN A 142 43.07 7.41 -2.66
CA GLN A 142 41.98 6.63 -2.09
C GLN A 142 41.21 7.54 -1.14
N ILE A 143 39.91 7.74 -1.38
CA ILE A 143 39.03 8.49 -0.49
C ILE A 143 38.05 7.52 0.14
N ALA A 144 37.92 7.58 1.46
CA ALA A 144 36.93 6.84 2.24
C ALA A 144 35.94 7.81 2.90
N SER A 145 34.74 7.31 3.17
CA SER A 145 33.75 7.97 4.02
C SER A 145 32.95 6.91 4.77
N ALA A 146 32.36 7.26 5.92
CA ALA A 146 31.49 6.35 6.64
C ALA A 146 30.12 6.25 5.92
N ALA A 147 29.75 5.04 5.50
CA ALA A 147 28.48 4.78 4.86
C ALA A 147 27.34 5.03 5.87
N SER A 148 26.52 6.06 5.61
CA SER A 148 25.32 6.32 6.41
C SER A 148 24.32 5.20 6.21
N ALA A 149 24.13 4.35 7.23
CA ALA A 149 23.17 3.26 7.18
C ALA A 149 21.76 3.78 6.88
N SER A 150 21.00 3.08 6.03
CA SER A 150 19.63 3.46 5.70
C SER A 150 18.69 2.28 5.78
N VAL A 151 17.54 2.50 6.41
CA VAL A 151 16.51 1.48 6.62
C VAL A 151 15.22 1.99 6.00
N ASP A 152 14.66 1.23 5.05
CA ASP A 152 13.37 1.53 4.44
C ASP A 152 12.25 0.74 5.16
N LEU A 153 11.21 1.46 5.59
CA LEU A 153 10.00 0.89 6.19
C LEU A 153 8.93 0.56 5.14
N GLY A 154 9.18 0.90 3.86
CA GLY A 154 8.26 0.69 2.75
C GLY A 154 7.12 1.71 2.74
N THR A 155 5.91 1.27 2.42
CA THR A 155 4.73 2.14 2.30
C THR A 155 3.98 2.30 3.63
N LEU A 156 3.77 3.54 4.04
CA LEU A 156 2.95 3.97 5.17
C LEU A 156 1.73 4.77 4.70
N ALA A 157 0.77 4.97 5.58
CA ALA A 157 -0.42 5.76 5.33
C ALA A 157 -0.41 7.11 6.10
N PRO A 158 -1.15 8.14 5.63
CA PRO A 158 -1.28 9.42 6.32
C PRO A 158 -2.04 9.31 7.66
N ALA A 159 -1.93 10.31 8.52
CA ALA A 159 -2.60 10.45 9.83
C ALA A 159 -2.64 9.17 10.69
N GLU A 160 -1.52 8.45 10.79
CA GLU A 160 -1.43 7.17 11.50
C GLU A 160 -0.17 7.14 12.40
N VAL A 161 -0.27 6.43 13.54
CA VAL A 161 0.83 6.28 14.51
C VAL A 161 1.51 4.94 14.30
N TYR A 162 2.82 4.98 14.05
CA TYR A 162 3.67 3.81 13.81
C TYR A 162 4.59 3.52 14.99
N THR A 163 4.97 2.26 15.12
CA THR A 163 5.91 1.76 16.14
C THR A 163 6.68 0.58 15.57
N PHE A 164 8.01 0.63 15.64
CA PHE A 164 8.93 -0.40 15.13
C PHE A 164 9.98 -0.74 16.20
N SER A 165 10.35 -2.01 16.34
CA SER A 165 11.44 -2.41 17.24
C SER A 165 12.79 -1.98 16.67
N LEU A 166 13.63 -1.31 17.47
CA LEU A 166 14.98 -0.93 17.01
C LEU A 166 15.82 -2.17 16.66
N GLN A 167 15.63 -3.27 17.38
CA GLN A 167 16.32 -4.53 17.13
C GLN A 167 15.93 -5.13 15.76
N GLU A 168 14.67 -5.01 15.34
CA GLU A 168 14.21 -5.49 14.03
C GLU A 168 14.74 -4.61 12.88
N LEU A 169 14.97 -3.33 13.14
CA LEU A 169 15.60 -2.39 12.20
C LEU A 169 17.15 -2.50 12.18
N GLY A 170 17.75 -3.32 13.06
CA GLY A 170 19.20 -3.45 13.19
C GLY A 170 19.89 -2.29 13.92
N ILE A 171 19.14 -1.48 14.67
CA ILE A 171 19.57 -0.21 15.29
C ILE A 171 19.87 -0.42 16.78
N GLY A 172 20.90 0.27 17.30
CA GLY A 172 21.32 0.17 18.70
C GLY A 172 20.26 0.66 19.69
N SER A 173 20.18 -0.01 20.84
CA SER A 173 19.24 0.34 21.92
C SER A 173 19.53 1.69 22.61
N THR A 174 20.68 2.31 22.31
CA THR A 174 21.07 3.65 22.74
C THR A 174 20.69 4.76 21.75
N ALA A 175 19.99 4.43 20.65
CA ALA A 175 19.62 5.39 19.62
C ALA A 175 18.72 6.52 20.10
N SER A 176 18.92 7.69 19.51
CA SER A 176 18.15 8.92 19.74
C SER A 176 17.68 9.53 18.42
N VAL A 177 16.52 10.20 18.41
CA VAL A 177 16.03 10.92 17.22
C VAL A 177 16.74 12.28 17.13
N THR A 178 17.41 12.55 16.02
CA THR A 178 18.14 13.82 15.80
C THR A 178 17.42 14.78 14.85
N SER A 179 16.69 14.26 13.85
CA SER A 179 15.83 15.07 12.98
C SER A 179 14.72 14.24 12.33
N SER A 180 13.69 14.92 11.80
CA SER A 180 12.65 14.31 10.98
C SER A 180 12.13 15.29 9.92
N ALA A 181 11.66 14.77 8.79
CA ALA A 181 11.04 15.55 7.72
C ALA A 181 9.64 16.06 8.11
N ALA A 182 9.18 17.15 7.49
CA ALA A 182 7.87 17.78 7.79
C ALA A 182 6.63 16.89 7.50
N SER A 183 6.82 15.79 6.77
CA SER A 183 5.86 14.71 6.54
C SER A 183 5.63 13.82 7.78
N VAL A 184 6.55 13.86 8.74
CA VAL A 184 6.46 13.25 10.08
C VAL A 184 5.99 14.32 11.06
N ALA A 185 4.93 14.03 11.82
CA ALA A 185 4.27 15.01 12.69
C ALA A 185 4.85 15.08 14.12
N ASP A 186 5.32 13.95 14.66
CA ASP A 186 6.06 13.78 15.92
C ASP A 186 6.89 12.49 15.77
N ALA A 187 8.08 12.40 16.40
CA ALA A 187 8.88 11.16 16.49
C ALA A 187 9.67 11.08 17.82
N ILE A 188 9.74 9.88 18.43
CA ILE A 188 10.53 9.57 19.64
C ILE A 188 11.10 8.14 19.59
N ILE A 189 12.08 7.86 20.45
CA ILE A 189 12.47 6.49 20.82
C ILE A 189 12.06 6.22 22.27
N LYS A 190 11.47 5.05 22.54
CA LYS A 190 11.00 4.65 23.88
C LYS A 190 10.84 3.12 23.97
N ASP A 191 11.18 2.53 25.11
CA ASP A 191 11.00 1.09 25.43
C ASP A 191 11.61 0.12 24.38
N GLY A 192 12.71 0.51 23.72
CA GLY A 192 13.35 -0.26 22.64
C GLY A 192 12.70 -0.09 21.26
N THR A 193 11.74 0.83 21.12
CA THR A 193 10.98 1.07 19.88
C THR A 193 11.18 2.50 19.35
N LEU A 194 11.28 2.64 18.03
CA LEU A 194 11.04 3.89 17.31
C LEU A 194 9.53 4.10 17.21
N ARG A 195 9.03 5.28 17.56
CA ARG A 195 7.62 5.66 17.46
C ARG A 195 7.49 6.98 16.74
N PHE A 196 6.57 7.09 15.79
CA PHE A 196 6.32 8.34 15.08
C PHE A 196 4.90 8.39 14.52
N SER A 197 4.53 9.53 13.98
CA SER A 197 3.22 9.78 13.38
C SER A 197 3.34 10.46 12.02
N THR A 198 2.46 10.13 11.09
CA THR A 198 2.40 10.74 9.76
C THR A 198 1.44 11.94 9.73
N ALA A 199 1.73 12.95 8.89
CA ALA A 199 0.80 14.05 8.63
C ALA A 199 -0.47 13.57 7.87
N GLY A 200 -1.51 14.40 7.82
CA GLY A 200 -2.74 14.14 7.06
C GLY A 200 -2.53 14.02 5.55
N ASP A 201 -3.52 13.47 4.84
CA ASP A 201 -3.42 13.20 3.41
C ASP A 201 -3.57 14.50 2.60
N THR A 202 -2.52 14.89 1.89
CA THR A 202 -2.47 16.07 1.02
C THR A 202 -2.83 15.75 -0.43
N GLY A 203 -3.27 14.52 -0.74
CA GLY A 203 -3.58 14.07 -2.10
C GLY A 203 -2.36 13.72 -2.95
N VAL A 204 -1.16 13.69 -2.36
CA VAL A 204 0.13 13.48 -3.03
C VAL A 204 1.03 12.61 -2.15
N ASP A 205 1.74 11.64 -2.74
CA ASP A 205 2.72 10.82 -2.03
C ASP A 205 3.85 11.68 -1.44
N GLN A 206 4.27 11.38 -0.22
CA GLN A 206 5.33 12.10 0.50
C GLN A 206 6.38 11.12 1.03
N THR A 207 7.65 11.53 1.10
CA THR A 207 8.70 10.74 1.75
C THR A 207 8.80 11.12 3.23
N ALA A 208 8.60 10.14 4.12
CA ALA A 208 9.02 10.25 5.52
C ALA A 208 10.54 10.01 5.60
N THR A 209 11.24 10.81 6.40
CA THR A 209 12.65 10.59 6.75
C THR A 209 12.84 10.93 8.22
N ILE A 210 13.52 10.06 8.96
CA ILE A 210 13.88 10.25 10.37
C ILE A 210 15.35 9.86 10.52
N THR A 211 16.18 10.78 11.02
CA THR A 211 17.58 10.48 11.33
C THR A 211 17.70 10.09 12.80
N LEU A 212 18.36 8.95 13.03
CA LEU A 212 18.65 8.40 14.34
C LEU A 212 20.17 8.37 14.55
N HIS A 213 20.62 8.64 15.78
CA HIS A 213 22.03 8.59 16.16
C HIS A 213 22.24 7.65 17.35
N ASP A 214 23.15 6.68 17.21
CA ASP A 214 23.62 5.79 18.29
C ASP A 214 25.16 5.72 18.35
N LEU A 215 25.72 4.67 18.96
CA LEU A 215 27.18 4.49 19.09
C LEU A 215 27.88 4.04 17.81
N SER A 216 27.13 3.64 16.78
CA SER A 216 27.62 3.30 15.43
C SER A 216 27.55 4.47 14.44
N GLY A 217 26.90 5.58 14.83
CA GLY A 217 26.76 6.80 14.03
C GLY A 217 25.32 7.12 13.65
N ASN A 218 25.14 7.75 12.47
CA ASN A 218 23.84 8.16 11.96
C ASN A 218 23.20 7.07 11.09
N THR A 219 21.99 6.63 11.44
CA THR A 219 21.11 5.81 10.61
C THR A 219 19.93 6.64 10.10
N THR A 220 19.65 6.58 8.80
CA THR A 220 18.51 7.27 8.18
C THR A 220 17.37 6.29 7.92
N VAL A 221 16.30 6.40 8.70
CA VAL A 221 15.06 5.65 8.47
C VAL A 221 14.21 6.40 7.44
N ARG A 222 13.70 5.71 6.42
CA ARG A 222 12.89 6.26 5.33
C ARG A 222 11.58 5.47 5.19
N ALA A 223 10.57 6.11 4.61
CA ALA A 223 9.35 5.45 4.18
C ALA A 223 8.60 6.30 3.13
N LEU A 224 7.78 5.66 2.29
CA LEU A 224 6.83 6.33 1.41
C LEU A 224 5.47 6.46 2.12
N ILE A 225 5.07 7.66 2.53
CA ILE A 225 3.69 7.94 2.89
C ILE A 225 2.90 8.05 1.58
N ARG A 226 2.18 6.99 1.21
CA ARG A 226 1.36 6.98 0.00
C ARG A 226 0.04 7.68 0.27
N SER A 227 -0.36 8.59 -0.63
CA SER A 227 -1.70 9.18 -0.58
C SER A 227 -2.75 8.08 -0.74
N THR A 228 -3.69 8.06 0.19
CA THR A 228 -4.86 7.19 0.11
C THR A 228 -5.94 7.76 -0.79
N ARG A 229 -5.82 9.06 -1.17
CA ARG A 229 -6.79 9.80 -1.98
C ARG A 229 -6.11 10.76 -2.99
N PRO A 230 -5.42 10.24 -4.03
CA PRO A 230 -4.67 11.07 -4.97
C PRO A 230 -5.49 12.18 -5.61
N THR A 231 -4.93 13.39 -5.69
CA THR A 231 -5.60 14.58 -6.28
C THR A 231 -5.22 14.86 -7.72
N SER A 232 -4.09 14.32 -8.20
CA SER A 232 -3.71 14.44 -9.61
C SER A 232 -4.74 13.72 -10.50
N ALA A 233 -5.08 14.31 -11.64
CA ALA A 233 -5.77 13.58 -12.70
C ALA A 233 -4.84 12.48 -13.22
N VAL A 234 -5.29 11.23 -13.20
CA VAL A 234 -4.50 10.11 -13.73
C VAL A 234 -4.85 9.94 -15.20
N PRO A 235 -3.86 10.00 -16.13
CA PRO A 235 -4.12 9.68 -17.53
C PRO A 235 -4.53 8.22 -17.66
N ASP A 236 -5.60 8.02 -18.40
CA ASP A 236 -6.15 6.71 -18.74
C ASP A 236 -5.55 6.29 -20.08
N SER A 237 -4.52 5.44 -20.02
CA SER A 237 -3.69 5.10 -21.17
C SER A 237 -3.22 3.64 -21.11
N ASP A 238 -3.72 2.83 -22.03
CA ASP A 238 -3.13 1.55 -22.37
C ASP A 238 -1.80 1.69 -23.10
N ALA A 239 -1.15 0.57 -23.37
CA ALA A 239 0.04 0.52 -24.23
C ALA A 239 -0.39 0.09 -25.63
N GLN A 240 0.49 0.37 -26.58
CA GLN A 240 0.37 -0.13 -27.93
C GLN A 240 0.43 -1.66 -27.94
N GLU A 241 -0.15 -2.29 -28.98
CA GLU A 241 -0.22 -3.76 -29.14
C GLU A 241 1.17 -4.45 -29.13
N ASP A 242 2.27 -3.72 -29.30
CA ASP A 242 3.65 -4.21 -29.21
C ASP A 242 4.25 -4.15 -27.78
N GLY A 243 3.45 -3.74 -26.79
CA GLY A 243 3.86 -3.54 -25.39
C GLY A 243 4.66 -2.25 -25.14
N SER A 244 4.92 -1.43 -26.16
CA SER A 244 5.62 -0.15 -25.99
C SER A 244 4.76 0.86 -25.22
N PRO A 245 5.36 1.68 -24.34
CA PRO A 245 4.59 2.67 -23.58
C PRO A 245 3.87 3.63 -24.53
N PRO A 246 2.64 4.08 -24.18
CA PRO A 246 1.91 5.02 -25.01
C PRO A 246 2.72 6.31 -25.18
N ALA A 247 2.52 6.99 -26.32
CA ALA A 247 3.01 8.35 -26.50
C ALA A 247 2.51 9.20 -25.33
N GLY A 248 3.44 9.86 -24.61
CA GLY A 248 3.17 10.43 -23.30
C GLY A 248 1.93 11.32 -23.27
N ALA A 249 0.89 10.86 -22.57
CA ALA A 249 -0.40 11.56 -22.50
C ALA A 249 -0.19 13.01 -22.01
N PRO A 250 -0.86 14.01 -22.63
CA PRO A 250 -0.73 15.39 -22.19
C PRO A 250 -1.16 15.55 -20.73
N LEU A 251 -0.58 16.50 -20.01
CA LEU A 251 -0.98 16.75 -18.63
C LEU A 251 -2.36 17.42 -18.61
N LEU A 252 -3.30 16.87 -17.84
CA LEU A 252 -4.59 17.52 -17.59
C LEU A 252 -4.46 18.51 -16.43
N SER A 253 -4.30 19.79 -16.76
CA SER A 253 -4.43 20.89 -15.79
C SER A 253 -5.89 21.06 -15.39
N VAL A 254 -6.17 20.95 -14.09
CA VAL A 254 -7.49 21.20 -13.49
C VAL A 254 -7.37 22.34 -12.48
N THR A 255 -8.23 23.36 -12.62
CA THR A 255 -8.18 24.58 -11.79
C THR A 255 -9.57 24.92 -11.24
N GLY A 256 -9.63 25.61 -10.11
CA GLY A 256 -10.89 26.03 -9.45
C GLY A 256 -11.45 25.05 -8.41
N LEU A 257 -10.86 23.86 -8.27
CA LEU A 257 -11.12 22.97 -7.14
C LEU A 257 -10.38 23.47 -5.87
N GLY A 258 -10.96 23.20 -4.71
CA GLY A 258 -10.34 23.44 -3.40
C GLY A 258 -9.42 22.29 -2.96
N PRO A 259 -8.84 22.37 -1.75
CA PRO A 259 -7.97 21.33 -1.19
C PRO A 259 -8.61 19.93 -1.25
N ASN A 260 -7.78 18.91 -1.51
CA ASN A 260 -8.20 17.52 -1.72
C ASN A 260 -9.31 17.36 -2.77
N ASN A 261 -9.26 18.18 -3.84
CA ASN A 261 -10.25 18.25 -4.93
C ASN A 261 -11.70 18.48 -4.46
N SER A 262 -11.87 19.33 -3.45
CA SER A 262 -13.19 19.76 -2.99
C SER A 262 -13.88 20.67 -4.01
N PHE A 263 -15.11 20.34 -4.38
CA PHE A 263 -15.95 21.22 -5.19
C PHE A 263 -16.36 22.44 -4.37
N SER A 264 -16.27 23.61 -4.99
CA SER A 264 -16.71 24.90 -4.42
C SER A 264 -17.63 25.61 -5.41
N GLY A 265 -18.24 26.74 -5.04
CA GLY A 265 -19.03 27.56 -5.98
C GLY A 265 -18.21 28.29 -7.06
N SER A 266 -16.92 27.99 -7.18
CA SER A 266 -15.99 28.63 -8.12
C SER A 266 -16.13 28.10 -9.55
N THR A 267 -15.67 28.87 -10.53
CA THR A 267 -15.47 28.38 -11.89
C THR A 267 -14.37 27.32 -11.89
N VAL A 268 -14.62 26.16 -12.51
CA VAL A 268 -13.63 25.08 -12.71
C VAL A 268 -13.27 25.00 -14.20
N LYS A 269 -11.98 24.86 -14.52
CA LYS A 269 -11.47 24.72 -15.90
C LYS A 269 -10.54 23.51 -16.01
N PHE A 270 -10.78 22.72 -17.06
CA PHE A 270 -10.02 21.55 -17.48
C PHE A 270 -9.28 21.88 -18.79
N ARG A 271 -7.95 21.71 -18.85
CA ARG A 271 -7.14 21.97 -20.05
C ARG A 271 -6.07 20.90 -20.24
N LEU A 272 -5.91 20.45 -21.49
CA LEU A 272 -4.79 19.61 -21.90
C LEU A 272 -3.55 20.49 -22.17
N ASP A 273 -2.50 20.32 -21.37
CA ASP A 273 -1.29 21.12 -21.52
C ASP A 273 -0.45 20.65 -22.72
N GLY A 274 0.08 21.60 -23.48
CA GLY A 274 0.81 21.34 -24.74
C GLY A 274 -0.09 21.08 -25.96
N VAL A 275 -1.40 20.94 -25.78
CA VAL A 275 -2.39 20.72 -26.85
C VAL A 275 -3.11 22.03 -27.16
N SER A 276 -3.19 22.40 -28.45
CA SER A 276 -3.96 23.57 -28.90
C SER A 276 -4.45 23.39 -30.33
N GLY A 277 -5.54 24.08 -30.69
CA GLY A 277 -6.12 24.03 -32.04
C GLY A 277 -6.95 22.79 -32.36
N LEU A 278 -7.11 21.84 -31.44
CA LEU A 278 -8.04 20.72 -31.59
C LEU A 278 -9.48 21.19 -31.35
N ASP A 279 -10.38 20.88 -32.29
CA ASP A 279 -11.83 20.93 -32.06
C ASP A 279 -12.27 19.68 -31.30
N LEU A 280 -12.40 19.84 -29.99
CA LEU A 280 -12.81 18.78 -29.04
C LEU A 280 -14.31 18.84 -28.72
N LYS A 281 -15.03 19.84 -29.25
CA LYS A 281 -16.34 20.28 -28.75
C LYS A 281 -17.42 19.21 -28.77
N ASP A 282 -17.56 18.54 -29.91
CA ASP A 282 -18.76 17.76 -30.22
C ASP A 282 -18.71 16.37 -29.59
N ASP A 283 -17.53 15.73 -29.55
CA ASP A 283 -17.36 14.34 -29.09
C ASP A 283 -16.96 14.22 -27.62
N SER A 284 -16.17 15.15 -27.08
CA SER A 284 -15.69 15.08 -25.68
C SER A 284 -16.83 14.98 -24.67
N ASN A 285 -16.56 14.29 -23.56
CA ASN A 285 -17.56 14.01 -22.53
C ASN A 285 -16.92 14.01 -21.13
N GLY A 286 -17.75 14.20 -20.11
CA GLY A 286 -17.35 14.08 -18.72
C GLY A 286 -18.49 13.54 -17.89
N VAL A 287 -18.20 12.68 -16.92
CA VAL A 287 -19.17 12.02 -16.04
C VAL A 287 -18.67 12.13 -14.61
N ILE A 288 -19.50 12.63 -13.71
CA ILE A 288 -19.30 12.42 -12.27
C ILE A 288 -20.14 11.23 -11.83
N GLN A 289 -19.51 10.26 -11.19
CA GLN A 289 -20.16 9.11 -10.56
C GLN A 289 -20.01 9.18 -9.03
N GLY A 290 -21.14 9.19 -8.33
CA GLY A 290 -21.20 9.04 -6.86
C GLY A 290 -21.49 7.60 -6.42
N ALA A 291 -21.83 7.45 -5.15
CA ALA A 291 -22.30 6.18 -4.58
C ALA A 291 -23.52 5.62 -5.36
N ASN A 292 -23.72 4.30 -5.29
CA ASN A 292 -24.79 3.57 -5.96
C ASN A 292 -24.85 3.79 -7.49
N ASN A 293 -23.72 4.15 -8.11
CA ASN A 293 -23.60 4.50 -9.53
C ASN A 293 -24.54 5.64 -9.99
N ALA A 294 -24.85 6.58 -9.10
CA ALA A 294 -25.51 7.83 -9.48
C ALA A 294 -24.58 8.65 -10.40
N ARG A 295 -24.96 8.79 -11.68
CA ARG A 295 -24.16 9.46 -12.72
C ARG A 295 -24.73 10.82 -13.12
N ILE A 296 -23.86 11.81 -13.31
CA ILE A 296 -24.20 13.13 -13.86
C ILE A 296 -23.21 13.47 -14.98
N SER A 297 -23.71 13.68 -16.21
CA SER A 297 -22.87 14.20 -17.29
C SER A 297 -22.55 15.69 -17.11
N LEU A 298 -21.27 16.03 -17.31
CA LEU A 298 -20.74 17.39 -17.33
C LEU A 298 -21.05 18.13 -18.65
N LYS A 299 -21.48 17.42 -19.70
CA LYS A 299 -21.65 17.96 -21.06
C LYS A 299 -22.68 19.10 -21.17
N LYS A 300 -23.60 19.20 -20.20
CA LYS A 300 -24.58 20.29 -20.03
C LYS A 300 -24.14 21.43 -19.09
N TYR A 301 -23.01 21.28 -18.39
CA TYR A 301 -22.50 22.25 -17.41
C TYR A 301 -21.24 22.98 -17.89
N TRP A 302 -20.43 22.34 -18.74
CA TRP A 302 -19.21 22.92 -19.29
C TRP A 302 -19.44 23.64 -20.63
N VAL A 303 -18.53 24.55 -20.96
CA VAL A 303 -18.42 25.23 -22.26
C VAL A 303 -17.01 25.00 -22.81
N PHE A 304 -16.92 24.65 -24.08
CA PHE A 304 -15.65 24.50 -24.80
C PHE A 304 -15.10 25.87 -25.21
N ASP A 305 -13.80 26.08 -24.99
CA ASP A 305 -13.04 27.23 -25.48
C ASP A 305 -12.03 26.76 -26.53
N SER A 306 -12.20 27.23 -27.77
CA SER A 306 -11.35 26.90 -28.90
C SER A 306 -9.99 27.62 -28.90
N ALA A 307 -9.80 28.64 -28.05
CA ALA A 307 -8.54 29.39 -28.00
C ALA A 307 -7.40 28.59 -27.33
N ASP A 308 -7.71 27.76 -26.34
CA ASP A 308 -6.76 26.87 -25.64
C ASP A 308 -7.26 25.43 -25.48
N SER A 309 -8.17 24.99 -26.37
CA SER A 309 -8.77 23.64 -26.43
C SER A 309 -9.23 23.11 -25.06
N SER A 310 -9.91 23.95 -24.27
CA SER A 310 -10.27 23.68 -22.88
C SER A 310 -11.77 23.62 -22.62
N PHE A 311 -12.17 23.12 -21.45
CA PHE A 311 -13.56 23.08 -21.01
C PHE A 311 -13.72 23.77 -19.65
N SER A 312 -14.69 24.66 -19.53
CA SER A 312 -14.93 25.45 -18.29
C SER A 312 -16.37 25.33 -17.80
N ILE A 313 -16.56 25.04 -16.51
CA ILE A 313 -17.84 25.11 -15.80
C ILE A 313 -17.86 26.42 -15.01
N SER A 314 -18.71 27.37 -15.40
CA SER A 314 -18.86 28.65 -14.69
C SER A 314 -19.38 28.46 -13.26
N GLY A 315 -19.08 29.38 -12.34
CA GLY A 315 -19.57 29.32 -10.96
C GLY A 315 -21.10 29.12 -10.82
N ASN A 316 -21.90 29.73 -11.71
CA ASN A 316 -23.36 29.52 -11.75
C ASN A 316 -23.73 28.08 -12.15
N ALA A 317 -23.08 27.53 -13.17
CA ALA A 317 -23.26 26.13 -13.57
C ALA A 317 -22.73 25.16 -12.51
N MET A 318 -21.66 25.52 -11.80
CA MET A 318 -21.10 24.76 -10.69
C MET A 318 -22.05 24.72 -9.49
N GLN A 319 -22.76 25.81 -9.17
CA GLN A 319 -23.81 25.80 -8.15
C GLN A 319 -24.98 24.86 -8.53
N GLN A 320 -25.39 24.86 -9.81
CA GLN A 320 -26.40 23.92 -10.32
C GLN A 320 -25.94 22.46 -10.32
N LEU A 321 -24.65 22.21 -10.55
CA LEU A 321 -24.04 20.88 -10.46
C LEU A 321 -23.95 20.42 -8.99
N LEU A 322 -23.47 21.27 -8.09
CA LEU A 322 -23.41 21.04 -6.65
C LEU A 322 -24.78 20.73 -6.04
N ALA A 323 -25.85 21.37 -6.53
CA ALA A 323 -27.23 21.08 -6.10
C ALA A 323 -27.69 19.67 -6.51
N ALA A 324 -27.20 19.14 -7.64
CA ALA A 324 -27.56 17.81 -8.14
C ALA A 324 -26.65 16.67 -7.64
N LEU A 325 -25.40 16.97 -7.26
CA LEU A 325 -24.43 15.97 -6.80
C LEU A 325 -24.78 15.39 -5.41
N PRO A 326 -24.56 14.08 -5.16
CA PRO A 326 -24.60 13.52 -3.82
C PRO A 326 -23.41 14.00 -2.98
N THR A 327 -23.58 14.13 -1.67
CA THR A 327 -22.47 14.37 -0.72
C THR A 327 -21.58 13.13 -0.65
N GLY A 328 -20.25 13.30 -0.73
CA GLY A 328 -19.31 12.19 -0.66
C GLY A 328 -18.02 12.37 -1.44
N ALA A 329 -17.25 11.29 -1.53
CA ALA A 329 -16.26 11.10 -2.57
C ALA A 329 -16.96 10.82 -3.91
N LEU A 330 -16.40 11.36 -4.99
CA LEU A 330 -16.95 11.31 -6.34
C LEU A 330 -15.83 10.90 -7.30
N ASN A 331 -16.06 9.93 -8.17
CA ASN A 331 -15.17 9.67 -9.29
C ASN A 331 -15.59 10.59 -10.46
N ILE A 332 -14.62 11.25 -11.10
CA ILE A 332 -14.81 12.11 -12.25
C ILE A 332 -14.06 11.48 -13.42
N MET A 333 -14.80 10.99 -14.41
CA MET A 333 -14.29 10.44 -15.66
C MET A 333 -14.35 11.54 -16.71
N LEU A 334 -13.23 11.81 -17.40
CA LEU A 334 -13.12 12.86 -18.41
C LEU A 334 -12.56 12.25 -19.70
N SER A 335 -13.12 12.60 -20.84
CA SER A 335 -12.63 12.13 -22.15
C SER A 335 -12.64 13.25 -23.18
N PHE A 336 -11.49 13.45 -23.81
CA PHE A 336 -11.22 14.50 -24.77
C PHE A 336 -10.98 13.87 -26.13
N VAL A 337 -11.86 14.14 -27.08
CA VAL A 337 -11.90 13.47 -28.40
C VAL A 337 -12.01 14.52 -29.49
N SER A 338 -11.14 14.45 -30.50
CA SER A 338 -11.21 15.32 -31.67
C SER A 338 -12.33 14.89 -32.63
N LYS A 339 -12.90 15.86 -33.33
CA LYS A 339 -14.01 15.69 -34.31
C LYS A 339 -13.81 14.58 -35.35
N ASP A 340 -12.55 14.29 -35.71
CA ASP A 340 -12.16 13.27 -36.68
C ASP A 340 -11.83 11.90 -36.05
N GLY A 341 -11.81 11.81 -34.72
CA GLY A 341 -11.42 10.61 -33.96
C GLY A 341 -9.91 10.39 -33.85
N ALA A 342 -9.07 11.23 -34.48
CA ALA A 342 -7.62 11.04 -34.54
C ALA A 342 -6.94 11.12 -33.17
N PHE A 343 -7.35 12.11 -32.37
CA PHE A 343 -6.96 12.28 -30.98
C PHE A 343 -8.09 11.82 -30.06
N ALA A 344 -7.78 10.93 -29.13
CA ALA A 344 -8.66 10.55 -28.03
C ALA A 344 -7.80 10.31 -26.79
N GLN A 345 -8.10 10.98 -25.68
CA GLN A 345 -7.41 10.81 -24.40
C GLN A 345 -8.41 10.95 -23.24
N SER A 346 -8.36 10.01 -22.31
CA SER A 346 -9.22 9.99 -21.11
C SER A 346 -8.40 10.21 -19.83
N TYR A 347 -9.08 10.58 -18.75
CA TYR A 347 -8.51 10.77 -17.41
C TYR A 347 -9.54 10.41 -16.34
N ASP A 348 -9.07 9.86 -15.23
CA ASP A 348 -9.87 9.71 -14.00
C ASP A 348 -9.33 10.63 -12.90
N LEU A 349 -10.24 11.23 -12.14
CA LEU A 349 -9.95 12.23 -11.12
C LEU A 349 -10.87 12.05 -9.91
N LEU A 350 -10.32 12.11 -8.70
CA LEU A 350 -11.12 12.18 -7.48
C LEU A 350 -11.71 13.60 -7.32
N GLY A 351 -13.01 13.70 -7.06
CA GLY A 351 -13.67 14.90 -6.55
C GLY A 351 -14.29 14.68 -5.16
N ILE A 352 -14.54 15.76 -4.43
CA ILE A 352 -15.22 15.71 -3.12
C ILE A 352 -16.35 16.75 -3.07
N LYS A 353 -17.58 16.30 -2.79
CA LYS A 353 -18.63 17.19 -2.26
C LYS A 353 -18.74 16.96 -0.76
N SER A 354 -18.14 17.85 0.02
CA SER A 354 -18.20 17.86 1.48
C SER A 354 -19.06 19.03 1.98
N ILE A 355 -19.81 18.79 3.05
CA ILE A 355 -20.65 19.79 3.73
C ILE A 355 -20.52 19.76 5.26
N ALA A 356 -19.76 18.79 5.80
CA ALA A 356 -19.66 18.54 7.22
C ALA A 356 -18.41 19.15 7.86
N LYS A 357 -18.61 19.71 9.05
CA LYS A 357 -17.57 20.21 9.98
C LYS A 357 -17.69 19.46 11.31
N LEU A 358 -16.56 19.13 11.94
CA LEU A 358 -16.47 18.49 13.24
C LEU A 358 -15.72 19.43 14.19
N SER A 359 -16.39 19.84 15.26
CA SER A 359 -15.80 20.62 16.34
C SER A 359 -15.65 19.74 17.58
N GLY A 360 -14.43 19.63 18.10
CA GLY A 360 -14.06 18.69 19.15
C GLY A 360 -13.47 19.34 20.39
N ARG A 361 -13.54 18.64 21.53
CA ARG A 361 -12.93 19.07 22.79
C ARG A 361 -12.36 17.91 23.61
N LEU A 362 -11.17 18.10 24.17
CA LEU A 362 -10.53 17.24 25.17
C LEU A 362 -10.96 17.65 26.59
N VAL A 363 -11.39 16.68 27.40
CA VAL A 363 -11.79 16.87 28.81
C VAL A 363 -11.22 15.77 29.72
N ASN A 364 -11.16 15.98 31.03
CA ASN A 364 -10.92 14.90 32.01
C ASN A 364 -12.21 14.09 32.31
N ALA A 365 -12.12 13.02 33.10
CA ALA A 365 -13.29 12.27 33.60
C ALA A 365 -14.32 13.10 34.42
N GLN A 366 -14.03 14.36 34.77
CA GLN A 366 -14.98 15.29 35.40
C GLN A 366 -15.61 16.30 34.41
N GLY A 367 -15.30 16.20 33.11
CA GLY A 367 -15.81 17.07 32.06
C GLY A 367 -15.13 18.44 31.95
N ALA A 368 -14.07 18.70 32.73
CA ALA A 368 -13.30 19.94 32.65
C ALA A 368 -12.30 19.87 31.49
N GLY A 369 -12.19 20.96 30.70
CA GLY A 369 -11.34 21.00 29.50
C GLY A 369 -9.84 20.93 29.79
N ILE A 370 -9.11 20.16 28.99
CA ILE A 370 -7.66 19.97 29.13
C ILE A 370 -6.90 21.08 28.40
N THR A 371 -6.15 21.89 29.14
CA THR A 371 -5.32 22.98 28.59
C THR A 371 -3.84 22.59 28.38
N GLY A 372 -3.38 21.47 28.94
CA GLY A 372 -1.97 21.04 28.92
C GLY A 372 -1.51 20.35 27.63
N LEU A 373 -2.37 20.24 26.61
CA LEU A 373 -2.11 19.50 25.36
C LEU A 373 -1.94 20.40 24.12
N VAL A 374 -1.65 21.69 24.32
CA VAL A 374 -1.51 22.69 23.25
C VAL A 374 -0.47 22.24 22.22
N GLY A 375 -0.82 22.30 20.93
CA GLY A 375 0.07 21.94 19.84
C GLY A 375 0.19 20.43 19.59
N LYS A 376 -0.41 19.57 20.43
CA LYS A 376 -0.62 18.16 20.05
C LYS A 376 -1.68 18.05 18.97
N LYS A 377 -1.63 16.96 18.21
CA LYS A 377 -2.54 16.71 17.09
C LYS A 377 -3.60 15.68 17.44
N ILE A 378 -4.79 15.86 16.90
CA ILE A 378 -5.76 14.78 16.70
C ILE A 378 -5.58 14.29 15.27
N LEU A 379 -5.45 12.98 15.11
CA LEU A 379 -5.42 12.28 13.84
C LEU A 379 -6.83 11.75 13.56
N LEU A 380 -7.34 11.99 12.35
CA LEU A 380 -8.65 11.52 11.90
C LEU A 380 -8.47 10.56 10.73
N LYS A 381 -9.12 9.40 10.82
CA LYS A 381 -9.05 8.30 9.85
C LYS A 381 -10.47 7.82 9.53
N GLY A 382 -10.94 8.10 8.31
CA GLY A 382 -12.18 7.54 7.77
C GLY A 382 -12.00 6.08 7.38
N TYR A 383 -12.97 5.23 7.72
CA TYR A 383 -12.90 3.80 7.41
C TYR A 383 -13.26 3.51 5.96
N ASN A 384 -14.36 4.04 5.43
CA ASN A 384 -14.88 3.71 4.09
C ASN A 384 -14.50 4.75 3.02
N SER A 385 -14.23 5.99 3.43
CA SER A 385 -13.93 7.10 2.54
C SER A 385 -12.44 7.32 2.27
N ASP A 386 -11.57 6.59 2.98
CA ASP A 386 -10.12 6.82 3.08
C ASP A 386 -9.74 8.27 3.45
N LEU A 387 -10.66 9.12 3.93
CA LEU A 387 -10.32 10.50 4.29
C LEU A 387 -9.45 10.53 5.54
N ARG A 388 -8.22 11.03 5.41
CA ARG A 388 -7.27 11.14 6.51
C ARG A 388 -6.79 12.57 6.70
N LEU A 389 -6.93 13.10 7.91
CA LEU A 389 -6.62 14.50 8.26
C LEU A 389 -5.93 14.57 9.63
N ASP A 390 -5.21 15.66 9.90
CA ASP A 390 -4.76 16.01 11.24
C ASP A 390 -5.19 17.43 11.62
N ALA A 391 -5.44 17.66 12.92
CA ALA A 391 -5.86 18.94 13.46
C ALA A 391 -5.11 19.24 14.77
N LEU A 392 -4.66 20.49 14.94
CA LEU A 392 -4.00 20.94 16.18
C LEU A 392 -5.01 21.14 17.31
N VAL A 393 -4.59 20.77 18.52
CA VAL A 393 -5.26 21.07 19.79
C VAL A 393 -4.83 22.46 20.26
N ASP A 394 -5.82 23.31 20.54
CA ASP A 394 -5.61 24.68 20.97
C ASP A 394 -5.35 24.82 22.49
N LYS A 395 -5.16 26.06 22.94
CA LYS A 395 -4.90 26.40 24.36
C LYS A 395 -6.06 26.08 25.32
N THR A 396 -7.23 25.70 24.81
CA THR A 396 -8.45 25.38 25.57
C THR A 396 -8.88 23.91 25.44
N GLY A 397 -8.08 23.09 24.75
CA GLY A 397 -8.36 21.68 24.48
C GLY A 397 -9.29 21.45 23.29
N HIS A 398 -9.58 22.48 22.49
CA HIS A 398 -10.43 22.38 21.31
C HIS A 398 -9.63 22.04 20.05
N PHE A 399 -10.29 21.38 19.10
CA PHE A 399 -9.76 21.06 17.77
C PHE A 399 -10.90 21.04 16.74
N GLU A 400 -10.57 21.11 15.45
CA GLU A 400 -11.57 21.17 14.38
C GLU A 400 -11.11 20.42 13.12
N PHE A 401 -12.04 19.72 12.48
CA PHE A 401 -11.91 19.22 11.11
C PHE A 401 -13.00 19.83 10.22
N SER A 402 -12.63 20.27 9.03
CA SER A 402 -13.54 20.78 8.00
C SER A 402 -13.46 19.93 6.74
N GLY A 403 -14.52 19.95 5.92
CA GLY A 403 -14.56 19.22 4.65
C GLY A 403 -14.79 17.72 4.79
N LEU A 404 -15.41 17.27 5.88
CA LEU A 404 -15.76 15.87 6.08
C LEU A 404 -16.89 15.42 5.13
N ILE A 405 -16.94 14.12 4.88
CA ILE A 405 -17.91 13.43 4.03
C ILE A 405 -18.56 12.28 4.81
N PRO A 406 -19.64 11.65 4.30
CA PRO A 406 -20.34 10.60 5.03
C PRO A 406 -19.46 9.35 5.20
N ASP A 407 -19.12 9.02 6.44
CA ASP A 407 -18.27 7.89 6.82
C ASP A 407 -18.35 7.64 8.34
N THR A 408 -17.82 6.50 8.79
CA THR A 408 -17.37 6.31 10.17
C THR A 408 -15.91 6.73 10.29
N TYR A 409 -15.62 7.61 11.24
CA TYR A 409 -14.30 8.16 11.51
C TYR A 409 -13.79 7.71 12.87
N GLN A 410 -12.53 7.29 12.90
CA GLN A 410 -11.73 7.24 14.11
C GLN A 410 -11.06 8.59 14.37
N LEU A 411 -11.03 9.01 15.64
CA LEU A 411 -10.19 10.12 16.12
C LEU A 411 -9.22 9.60 17.18
N THR A 412 -7.93 9.87 17.02
CA THR A 412 -6.86 9.44 17.93
C THR A 412 -6.00 10.65 18.33
N LEU A 413 -5.72 10.82 19.63
CA LEU A 413 -4.76 11.79 20.11
C LEU A 413 -3.32 11.33 19.80
N ASN A 414 -2.50 12.20 19.21
CA ASN A 414 -1.11 11.91 18.90
C ASN A 414 -0.20 11.99 20.14
N ASP A 415 -0.27 10.98 21.00
CA ASP A 415 0.69 10.77 22.09
C ASP A 415 1.53 9.50 21.89
N LEU A 416 2.77 9.69 21.43
CA LEU A 416 3.73 8.60 21.22
C LEU A 416 4.19 7.93 22.52
N ASN A 417 3.93 8.53 23.70
CA ASN A 417 4.22 7.87 24.97
C ASN A 417 3.34 6.66 25.22
N ALA A 418 2.09 6.71 24.74
CA ALA A 418 1.07 5.67 24.84
C ALA A 418 0.27 5.62 23.52
N PRO A 419 0.85 5.06 22.44
CA PRO A 419 0.22 5.03 21.12
C PRO A 419 -1.19 4.46 21.14
N ASN A 420 -2.12 5.11 20.44
CA ASN A 420 -3.54 4.72 20.31
C ASN A 420 -4.28 4.53 21.67
N ALA A 421 -3.75 5.09 22.76
CA ALA A 421 -4.31 4.90 24.10
C ALA A 421 -5.44 5.88 24.44
N VAL A 422 -5.62 6.95 23.67
CA VAL A 422 -6.78 7.86 23.71
C VAL A 422 -7.35 8.00 22.29
N THR A 423 -8.36 7.17 22.02
CA THR A 423 -8.99 6.98 20.71
C THR A 423 -10.49 6.84 20.90
N ILE A 424 -11.28 7.46 20.02
CA ILE A 424 -12.74 7.34 19.98
C ILE A 424 -13.21 7.16 18.53
N SER A 425 -14.52 7.03 18.32
CA SER A 425 -15.13 7.03 16.99
C SER A 425 -16.36 7.92 16.90
N THR A 426 -16.66 8.37 15.68
CA THR A 426 -17.87 9.12 15.32
C THR A 426 -18.35 8.71 13.93
N VAL A 427 -19.63 8.86 13.63
CA VAL A 427 -20.17 8.77 12.27
C VAL A 427 -20.56 10.16 11.76
N VAL A 428 -20.39 10.41 10.46
CA VAL A 428 -20.94 11.55 9.72
C VAL A 428 -22.01 10.99 8.78
N LEU A 429 -23.25 11.46 8.91
CA LEU A 429 -24.39 11.02 8.10
C LEU A 429 -24.51 11.82 6.79
N PRO A 430 -25.23 11.32 5.75
CA PRO A 430 -25.28 11.93 4.41
C PRO A 430 -25.69 13.40 4.32
N ASP A 431 -26.50 13.86 5.27
CA ASP A 431 -27.04 15.21 5.41
C ASP A 431 -26.42 16.03 6.56
N THR A 432 -25.47 15.45 7.31
CA THR A 432 -24.80 16.12 8.43
C THR A 432 -23.99 17.32 7.95
N THR A 433 -24.17 18.46 8.60
CA THR A 433 -23.36 19.67 8.39
C THR A 433 -22.49 20.03 9.60
N GLN A 434 -22.89 19.62 10.82
CA GLN A 434 -22.10 19.80 12.04
C GLN A 434 -22.10 18.54 12.90
N VAL A 435 -20.91 18.12 13.31
CA VAL A 435 -20.64 17.12 14.36
C VAL A 435 -19.98 17.81 15.55
N ASN A 436 -20.34 17.42 16.76
CA ASN A 436 -19.71 17.85 18.01
C ASN A 436 -19.19 16.62 18.76
N VAL A 437 -17.92 16.67 19.16
CA VAL A 437 -17.21 15.56 19.80
C VAL A 437 -16.64 15.97 21.15
N THR A 438 -16.81 15.11 22.15
CA THR A 438 -16.06 15.17 23.41
C THR A 438 -15.16 13.95 23.52
N MET A 439 -13.88 14.14 23.86
CA MET A 439 -12.91 13.06 24.10
C MET A 439 -12.36 13.15 25.52
N VAL A 440 -12.44 12.06 26.27
CA VAL A 440 -11.94 11.97 27.65
C VAL A 440 -10.46 11.58 27.62
N TYR A 441 -9.62 12.52 28.05
CA TYR A 441 -8.22 12.32 28.37
C TYR A 441 -8.07 12.19 29.89
N ASP A 442 -8.10 10.95 30.37
CA ASP A 442 -7.52 10.63 31.66
C ASP A 442 -6.02 10.39 31.45
N ALA A 443 -5.17 11.07 32.23
CA ALA A 443 -3.72 10.98 32.08
C ALA A 443 -3.24 9.58 32.49
N LEU A 444 -2.95 8.74 31.48
CA LEU A 444 -2.52 7.34 31.64
C LEU A 444 -1.10 7.24 32.22
N ALA A 445 -1.00 7.43 33.54
CA ALA A 445 0.15 7.10 34.40
C ALA A 445 1.52 7.42 33.76
N THR A 446 1.71 8.66 33.31
CA THR A 446 2.89 9.09 32.53
C THR A 446 4.15 9.20 33.40
N GLY A 447 4.71 8.07 33.80
CA GLY A 447 6.04 7.92 34.44
C GLY A 447 6.19 8.44 35.87
N GLY A 448 5.32 9.35 36.32
CA GLY A 448 5.30 9.84 37.70
C GLY A 448 4.84 8.77 38.69
N GLN A 449 5.46 8.70 39.86
CA GLN A 449 4.92 7.94 40.99
C GLN A 449 3.50 8.39 41.29
N ILE A 450 2.61 7.46 41.62
CA ILE A 450 1.31 7.77 42.23
C ILE A 450 1.59 8.32 43.64
N THR A 451 1.72 9.63 43.75
CA THR A 451 1.83 10.32 45.04
C THR A 451 0.50 10.15 45.79
N SER A 452 0.59 9.65 47.00
CA SER A 452 -0.52 9.01 47.71
C SER A 452 -1.54 10.01 48.27
N GLN A 453 -2.58 10.33 47.48
CA GLN A 453 -3.74 11.04 48.03
C GLN A 453 -5.13 10.77 47.42
N THR A 454 -5.35 9.56 46.87
CA THR A 454 -6.54 8.76 47.23
C THR A 454 -6.41 7.35 46.66
N ALA A 455 -6.15 6.36 47.52
CA ALA A 455 -6.31 4.96 47.17
C ALA A 455 -7.80 4.60 47.14
N ARG A 456 -8.50 4.96 46.05
CA ARG A 456 -9.63 4.12 45.62
C ARG A 456 -9.05 2.73 45.36
N ALA A 457 -9.63 1.73 45.99
CA ALA A 457 -9.05 0.38 46.01
C ALA A 457 -8.90 -0.21 44.60
N ALA A 458 -8.03 -1.20 44.46
CA ALA A 458 -7.81 -1.96 43.22
C ALA A 458 -8.99 -2.91 42.91
N SER A 459 -10.21 -2.37 42.86
CA SER A 459 -11.46 -3.13 42.99
C SER A 459 -12.55 -2.81 41.96
N THR A 460 -12.26 -1.97 40.96
CA THR A 460 -13.20 -1.66 39.87
C THR A 460 -12.51 -1.65 38.51
N MET A 461 -12.48 -2.80 37.84
CA MET A 461 -12.26 -2.92 36.39
C MET A 461 -13.55 -2.51 35.63
N SER A 462 -14.05 -1.31 35.94
CA SER A 462 -15.30 -0.77 35.43
C SER A 462 -15.08 -0.06 34.10
N SER A 463 -16.05 -0.21 33.19
CA SER A 463 -16.10 0.56 31.96
C SER A 463 -16.57 2.01 32.22
N SER A 464 -16.15 2.91 31.34
CA SER A 464 -16.55 4.33 31.31
C SER A 464 -16.75 4.79 29.86
N ILE A 465 -17.25 6.02 29.68
CA ILE A 465 -17.35 6.66 28.36
C ILE A 465 -16.03 7.37 28.06
N ALA A 466 -15.31 6.94 27.04
CA ALA A 466 -14.10 7.62 26.53
C ALA A 466 -14.41 8.80 25.60
N GLY A 467 -15.61 8.86 25.03
CA GLY A 467 -16.05 10.00 24.24
C GLY A 467 -17.49 9.88 23.77
N THR A 468 -18.04 11.01 23.38
CA THR A 468 -19.42 11.13 22.88
C THR A 468 -19.44 11.91 21.58
N SER A 469 -20.32 11.52 20.65
CA SER A 469 -20.57 12.25 19.42
C SER A 469 -22.04 12.61 19.23
N ARG A 470 -22.32 13.87 18.88
CA ARG A 470 -23.66 14.38 18.59
C ARG A 470 -23.62 15.19 17.29
N GLN A 471 -24.58 14.99 16.39
CA GLN A 471 -24.61 15.62 15.06
C GLN A 471 -26.01 16.07 14.67
N ASN A 472 -26.12 16.87 13.61
CA ASN A 472 -27.39 17.41 13.13
C ASN A 472 -28.00 16.71 11.90
N GLY A 473 -27.32 15.72 11.31
CA GLY A 473 -27.90 14.90 10.25
C GLY A 473 -28.88 13.83 10.75
N THR A 474 -29.71 13.35 9.85
CA THR A 474 -30.81 12.42 10.12
C THR A 474 -30.30 10.98 10.19
N GLY A 475 -30.43 10.36 11.37
CA GLY A 475 -30.12 8.95 11.55
C GLY A 475 -30.94 8.06 10.62
N ALA A 476 -30.32 7.00 10.10
CA ALA A 476 -31.04 6.01 9.29
C ALA A 476 -32.12 5.28 10.12
N PRO A 477 -33.20 4.78 9.50
CA PRO A 477 -34.21 4.00 10.21
C PRO A 477 -33.60 2.78 10.91
N SER A 478 -33.96 2.54 12.17
CA SER A 478 -33.48 1.42 12.97
C SER A 478 -33.68 0.09 12.22
N ARG A 479 -32.61 -0.68 12.06
CA ARG A 479 -32.66 -1.95 11.30
C ARG A 479 -33.59 -2.96 11.96
N ARG A 480 -34.38 -3.65 11.13
CA ARG A 480 -35.30 -4.70 11.56
C ARG A 480 -34.50 -5.93 12.01
N LEU A 481 -34.72 -6.38 13.25
CA LEU A 481 -34.08 -7.57 13.81
C LEU A 481 -34.34 -8.82 12.93
N PRO A 482 -33.29 -9.52 12.45
CA PRO A 482 -33.42 -10.87 11.92
C PRO A 482 -33.85 -11.85 13.02
N GLY A 483 -34.61 -12.88 12.66
CA GLY A 483 -35.09 -13.90 13.60
C GLY A 483 -34.03 -14.93 13.98
N ALA A 484 -32.97 -14.53 14.68
CA ALA A 484 -31.93 -15.40 15.22
C ALA A 484 -31.54 -14.98 16.65
N ALA A 485 -30.98 -15.91 17.42
CA ALA A 485 -30.85 -15.75 18.88
C ALA A 485 -29.69 -14.84 19.32
N ALA A 486 -29.94 -14.04 20.37
CA ALA A 486 -28.88 -13.43 21.15
C ALA A 486 -28.08 -14.52 21.90
N THR A 487 -26.75 -14.51 21.77
CA THR A 487 -25.86 -15.53 22.35
C THR A 487 -24.78 -14.93 23.23
N SER A 488 -24.54 -15.58 24.36
CA SER A 488 -23.66 -15.17 25.47
C SER A 488 -24.06 -13.88 26.20
N ALA A 489 -24.12 -13.93 27.53
CA ALA A 489 -24.13 -12.72 28.34
C ALA A 489 -22.75 -12.03 28.25
N PRO A 490 -22.67 -10.69 28.28
CA PRO A 490 -21.40 -9.98 28.11
C PRO A 490 -20.37 -10.44 29.15
N ALA A 491 -19.19 -10.84 28.65
CA ALA A 491 -18.08 -11.21 29.49
C ALA A 491 -17.73 -10.05 30.44
N LYS A 492 -17.57 -10.35 31.73
CA LYS A 492 -17.22 -9.35 32.74
C LYS A 492 -15.72 -9.34 32.95
N SER A 493 -15.15 -8.16 33.18
CA SER A 493 -13.76 -8.03 33.60
C SER A 493 -13.54 -8.80 34.91
N THR A 494 -12.58 -9.72 34.94
CA THR A 494 -12.32 -10.62 36.08
C THR A 494 -10.84 -10.94 36.20
N THR A 495 -10.39 -11.29 37.41
CA THR A 495 -9.03 -11.79 37.67
C THR A 495 -9.11 -13.14 38.34
N LYS A 496 -8.24 -14.07 37.93
CA LYS A 496 -8.16 -15.46 38.43
C LYS A 496 -6.70 -15.83 38.67
N ILE A 497 -6.47 -16.74 39.60
CA ILE A 497 -5.17 -17.39 39.80
C ILE A 497 -5.42 -18.90 39.81
N ILE A 498 -4.71 -19.63 38.95
CA ILE A 498 -4.80 -21.10 38.80
C ILE A 498 -3.37 -21.60 38.65
N ASP A 499 -2.96 -22.57 39.49
CA ASP A 499 -1.63 -23.20 39.45
C ASP A 499 -0.44 -22.23 39.40
N GLY A 500 -0.58 -21.08 40.06
CA GLY A 500 0.41 -20.00 40.09
C GLY A 500 0.36 -19.04 38.90
N VAL A 501 -0.37 -19.38 37.84
CA VAL A 501 -0.65 -18.48 36.70
C VAL A 501 -1.72 -17.47 37.12
N THR A 502 -1.41 -16.18 37.00
CA THR A 502 -2.37 -15.09 37.19
C THR A 502 -2.91 -14.64 35.85
N THR A 503 -4.21 -14.70 35.66
CA THR A 503 -4.92 -14.27 34.43
C THR A 503 -5.92 -13.17 34.76
N ALA A 504 -5.89 -12.06 34.02
CA ALA A 504 -6.86 -10.97 34.12
C ALA A 504 -7.50 -10.71 32.76
N THR A 505 -8.83 -10.57 32.75
CA THR A 505 -9.64 -10.25 31.57
C THR A 505 -10.24 -8.85 31.75
N TYR A 506 -10.13 -8.01 30.73
CA TYR A 506 -10.70 -6.66 30.64
C TYR A 506 -11.64 -6.61 29.45
N VAL A 507 -12.88 -6.13 29.62
CA VAL A 507 -13.88 -6.15 28.56
C VAL A 507 -14.53 -4.78 28.39
N ALA A 508 -14.59 -4.29 27.16
CA ALA A 508 -15.44 -3.17 26.75
C ALA A 508 -16.53 -3.69 25.79
N VAL A 509 -17.78 -3.31 26.04
CA VAL A 509 -18.96 -3.69 25.27
C VAL A 509 -19.58 -2.39 24.75
N SER A 510 -19.90 -2.30 23.45
CA SER A 510 -20.62 -1.14 22.93
C SER A 510 -22.04 -1.07 23.53
N ALA A 511 -22.49 0.14 23.83
CA ALA A 511 -23.74 0.39 24.55
C ALA A 511 -24.57 1.44 23.82
N SER A 512 -24.62 2.67 24.34
CA SER A 512 -25.33 3.78 23.69
C SER A 512 -24.72 4.13 22.33
N GLN A 513 -25.59 4.35 21.34
CA GLN A 513 -25.27 4.87 20.01
C GLN A 513 -24.28 6.05 20.08
N ASN A 514 -23.20 5.94 19.31
CA ASN A 514 -22.17 6.95 19.09
C ASN A 514 -21.41 7.41 20.36
N ASP A 515 -21.48 6.65 21.46
CA ASP A 515 -20.69 6.86 22.67
C ASP A 515 -19.64 5.73 22.79
N THR A 516 -18.35 6.10 22.76
CA THR A 516 -17.25 5.13 22.84
C THR A 516 -17.08 4.65 24.27
N ILE A 517 -17.33 3.37 24.52
CA ILE A 517 -17.11 2.73 25.82
C ILE A 517 -15.65 2.26 25.91
N THR A 518 -15.00 2.49 27.05
CA THR A 518 -13.63 2.04 27.35
C THR A 518 -13.57 1.27 28.66
N THR A 519 -12.64 0.33 28.77
CA THR A 519 -12.24 -0.31 30.02
C THR A 519 -10.72 -0.22 30.15
N PRO A 520 -10.16 0.42 31.19
CA PRO A 520 -8.73 0.55 31.37
C PRO A 520 -8.08 -0.77 31.79
N ILE A 521 -6.88 -1.04 31.27
CA ILE A 521 -6.04 -2.18 31.63
C ILE A 521 -5.06 -1.72 32.72
N ASN A 522 -4.99 -2.48 33.81
CA ASN A 522 -4.04 -2.29 34.90
C ASN A 522 -3.66 -3.67 35.46
N PHE A 523 -2.53 -4.23 35.02
CA PHE A 523 -2.07 -5.58 35.37
C PHE A 523 -0.67 -5.54 35.96
N THR A 524 -0.48 -6.06 37.18
CA THR A 524 0.85 -6.15 37.80
C THR A 524 1.50 -7.49 37.47
N VAL A 525 2.66 -7.45 36.82
CA VAL A 525 3.50 -8.62 36.54
C VAL A 525 4.37 -8.91 37.78
N PRO A 526 4.27 -10.09 38.42
CA PRO A 526 5.09 -10.42 39.59
C PRO A 526 6.59 -10.50 39.28
N MET A 527 7.42 -10.23 40.29
CA MET A 527 8.87 -10.47 40.22
C MET A 527 9.16 -11.95 39.92
N GLY A 528 10.14 -12.21 39.05
CA GLY A 528 10.52 -13.57 38.63
C GLY A 528 9.63 -14.18 37.54
N THR A 529 8.59 -13.48 37.06
CA THR A 529 7.83 -13.91 35.87
C THR A 529 8.75 -14.00 34.66
N LYS A 530 8.69 -15.12 33.92
CA LYS A 530 9.47 -15.28 32.67
C LYS A 530 8.74 -14.74 31.45
N ASN A 531 7.49 -15.14 31.24
CA ASN A 531 6.72 -14.78 30.06
C ASN A 531 5.38 -14.15 30.45
N VAL A 532 4.89 -13.23 29.62
CA VAL A 532 3.50 -12.74 29.65
C VAL A 532 2.81 -13.13 28.36
N GLY A 533 1.69 -13.84 28.48
CA GLY A 533 0.73 -14.06 27.40
C GLY A 533 -0.27 -12.90 27.34
N VAL A 534 -0.54 -12.39 26.14
CA VAL A 534 -1.64 -11.45 25.88
C VAL A 534 -2.50 -12.00 24.76
N LYS A 535 -3.82 -11.93 24.94
CA LYS A 535 -4.82 -12.44 24.02
C LYS A 535 -5.94 -11.41 23.88
N ILE A 536 -5.95 -10.72 22.75
CA ILE A 536 -7.00 -9.76 22.40
C ILE A 536 -8.05 -10.48 21.56
N ARG A 537 -9.33 -10.28 21.87
CA ARG A 537 -10.47 -10.74 21.05
C ARG A 537 -11.41 -9.58 20.76
N VAL A 538 -11.88 -9.48 19.52
CA VAL A 538 -12.99 -8.60 19.16
C VAL A 538 -14.10 -9.43 18.52
N TYR A 539 -15.28 -9.41 19.12
CA TYR A 539 -16.50 -10.05 18.64
C TYR A 539 -17.52 -8.99 18.22
N THR A 540 -18.36 -9.29 17.23
CA THR A 540 -19.55 -8.48 16.93
C THR A 540 -20.76 -9.35 16.62
N ALA A 541 -21.92 -8.95 17.15
CA ALA A 541 -23.20 -9.58 16.83
C ALA A 541 -23.76 -9.18 15.44
N GLU A 542 -23.04 -8.31 14.71
CA GLU A 542 -23.39 -7.90 13.34
C GLU A 542 -23.03 -8.94 12.26
N TYR A 543 -22.11 -9.84 12.58
CA TYR A 543 -21.68 -10.89 11.66
C TYR A 543 -22.68 -12.06 11.63
N PRO A 544 -22.96 -12.66 10.46
CA PRO A 544 -22.51 -12.25 9.12
C PRO A 544 -23.40 -11.20 8.46
N ALA A 545 -24.66 -11.07 8.90
CA ALA A 545 -25.74 -10.46 8.12
C ALA A 545 -25.57 -8.97 7.79
N PHE A 546 -24.82 -8.21 8.60
CA PHE A 546 -24.64 -6.76 8.43
C PHE A 546 -23.22 -6.38 7.99
N THR A 547 -22.19 -7.10 8.45
CA THR A 547 -20.79 -6.81 8.10
C THR A 547 -20.45 -7.22 6.67
N THR A 548 -20.96 -8.37 6.20
CA THR A 548 -20.83 -8.79 4.79
C THR A 548 -21.56 -7.83 3.85
N ALA A 549 -22.71 -7.32 4.29
CA ALA A 549 -23.52 -6.35 3.55
C ALA A 549 -23.00 -4.90 3.65
N LEU A 550 -21.83 -4.67 4.28
CA LEU A 550 -21.21 -3.36 4.51
C LEU A 550 -22.17 -2.32 5.11
N SER A 551 -22.87 -2.72 6.18
CA SER A 551 -23.86 -1.92 6.92
C SER A 551 -23.39 -0.49 7.24
N GLN A 552 -24.27 0.51 7.02
CA GLN A 552 -24.02 1.89 7.46
C GLN A 552 -23.85 2.03 8.98
N PHE A 553 -24.39 1.07 9.74
CA PHE A 553 -24.21 0.94 11.19
C PHE A 553 -22.88 0.23 11.46
N ASN A 554 -21.77 0.89 11.14
CA ASN A 554 -20.44 0.25 11.11
C ASN A 554 -19.73 0.38 12.47
N ASP A 555 -20.14 -0.42 13.45
CA ASP A 555 -19.54 -0.51 14.79
C ASP A 555 -17.99 -0.49 14.78
N THR A 556 -17.39 0.11 15.81
CA THR A 556 -15.91 0.27 15.89
C THR A 556 -15.31 -0.26 17.18
N TRP A 557 -14.04 -0.61 17.10
CA TRP A 557 -13.26 -1.14 18.22
C TRP A 557 -11.83 -0.58 18.22
N SER A 558 -11.21 -0.54 19.40
CA SER A 558 -9.77 -0.29 19.53
C SER A 558 -9.20 -0.88 20.81
N TYR A 559 -7.90 -1.16 20.81
CA TYR A 559 -7.16 -1.53 22.00
C TYR A 559 -5.75 -0.96 21.97
N SER A 560 -5.16 -0.78 23.14
CA SER A 560 -3.74 -0.48 23.32
C SER A 560 -3.26 -1.11 24.63
N VAL A 561 -2.15 -1.85 24.58
CA VAL A 561 -1.47 -2.47 25.74
C VAL A 561 -0.01 -2.02 25.73
N VAL A 562 0.43 -1.45 26.86
CA VAL A 562 1.69 -0.69 27.00
C VAL A 562 2.41 -1.16 28.27
N GLY A 563 3.75 -1.10 28.27
CA GLY A 563 4.59 -1.58 29.38
C GLY A 563 5.17 -2.99 29.18
N LEU A 564 4.91 -3.62 28.04
CA LEU A 564 5.63 -4.82 27.59
C LEU A 564 6.92 -4.40 26.84
N PRO A 565 8.04 -5.12 27.03
CA PRO A 565 9.31 -4.79 26.38
C PRO A 565 9.27 -5.16 24.90
N GLY A 566 9.76 -4.26 24.02
CA GLY A 566 9.90 -4.50 22.58
C GLY A 566 8.59 -4.69 21.79
N VAL A 567 7.44 -4.80 22.46
CA VAL A 567 6.14 -5.13 21.85
C VAL A 567 5.07 -4.13 22.30
N VAL A 568 4.49 -3.42 21.34
CA VAL A 568 3.29 -2.58 21.54
C VAL A 568 2.10 -3.25 20.88
N LEU A 569 1.12 -3.69 21.67
CA LEU A 569 -0.10 -4.31 21.17
C LEU A 569 -1.20 -3.26 21.12
N SER A 570 -1.24 -2.50 20.03
CA SER A 570 -2.37 -1.61 19.72
C SER A 570 -2.89 -1.83 18.31
N ALA A 571 -4.20 -1.82 18.14
CA ALA A 571 -4.86 -1.74 16.84
C ALA A 571 -6.29 -1.21 16.99
N SER A 572 -6.92 -0.87 15.87
CA SER A 572 -8.30 -0.42 15.81
C SER A 572 -8.93 -0.80 14.47
N GLY A 573 -10.27 -0.79 14.41
CA GLY A 573 -10.99 -1.17 13.21
C GLY A 573 -12.49 -0.88 13.30
N SER A 574 -13.18 -1.18 12.21
CA SER A 574 -14.64 -1.16 12.11
C SER A 574 -15.15 -2.50 11.56
N VAL A 575 -16.33 -2.94 12.01
CA VAL A 575 -16.81 -4.31 11.81
C VAL A 575 -16.99 -4.71 10.33
N ASN A 576 -17.38 -3.78 9.45
CA ASN A 576 -17.45 -4.02 8.00
C ASN A 576 -16.11 -4.43 7.36
N GLN A 577 -14.99 -4.18 8.03
CA GLN A 577 -13.65 -4.43 7.53
C GLN A 577 -13.01 -5.62 8.25
N SER A 578 -12.98 -5.59 9.58
CA SER A 578 -12.35 -6.65 10.40
C SER A 578 -13.20 -7.90 10.57
N HIS A 579 -14.52 -7.76 10.43
CA HIS A 579 -15.50 -8.83 10.62
C HIS A 579 -16.31 -9.08 9.33
N PHE A 580 -15.74 -8.78 8.15
CA PHE A 580 -16.37 -9.15 6.88
C PHE A 580 -16.44 -10.67 6.73
N THR A 581 -15.34 -11.36 7.05
CA THR A 581 -15.22 -12.82 6.91
C THR A 581 -15.51 -13.60 8.17
N GLN A 582 -15.46 -13.03 9.38
CA GLN A 582 -15.58 -13.80 10.64
C GLN A 582 -16.24 -13.02 11.78
N GLY A 583 -16.94 -13.72 12.69
CA GLY A 583 -17.65 -13.10 13.82
C GLY A 583 -16.75 -12.72 15.00
N THR A 584 -15.59 -13.35 15.12
CA THR A 584 -14.56 -13.02 16.12
C THR A 584 -13.19 -12.93 15.46
N ILE A 585 -12.44 -11.86 15.71
CA ILE A 585 -10.99 -11.82 15.47
C ILE A 585 -10.22 -12.01 16.78
N THR A 586 -9.08 -12.70 16.72
CA THR A 586 -8.15 -12.87 17.86
C THR A 586 -6.75 -12.43 17.47
N ARG A 587 -6.03 -11.77 18.38
CA ARG A 587 -4.58 -11.56 18.29
C ARG A 587 -3.92 -12.05 19.58
N SER A 588 -3.03 -13.02 19.46
CA SER A 588 -2.22 -13.55 20.56
C SER A 588 -0.80 -13.01 20.50
N ALA A 589 -0.14 -12.93 21.65
CA ALA A 589 1.29 -12.65 21.78
C ALA A 589 1.85 -13.35 23.03
N CYS A 590 3.09 -13.81 22.95
CA CYS A 590 3.89 -14.25 24.09
C CYS A 590 5.14 -13.39 24.16
N VAL A 591 5.43 -12.79 25.31
CA VAL A 591 6.53 -11.83 25.49
C VAL A 591 7.42 -12.28 26.64
N ASP A 592 8.72 -12.44 26.40
CA ASP A 592 9.72 -12.63 27.46
C ASP A 592 9.87 -11.32 28.25
N VAL A 593 9.69 -11.42 29.56
CA VAL A 593 9.79 -10.32 30.53
C VAL A 593 10.82 -10.63 31.63
N THR A 594 11.62 -11.69 31.47
CA THR A 594 12.58 -12.21 32.47
C THR A 594 13.56 -11.14 32.94
N THR A 595 13.92 -10.18 32.09
CA THR A 595 14.80 -9.05 32.46
C THR A 595 14.07 -7.99 33.27
N GLN A 596 12.84 -7.67 32.89
CA GLN A 596 12.01 -6.60 33.47
C GLN A 596 11.44 -7.02 34.84
N ALA A 597 11.02 -8.27 34.96
CA ALA A 597 10.56 -8.88 36.21
C ALA A 597 11.71 -9.31 37.15
N LYS A 598 12.98 -9.16 36.75
CA LYS A 598 14.15 -9.69 37.50
C LYS A 598 14.29 -9.10 38.91
N ASN A 599 14.15 -7.77 39.01
CA ASN A 599 14.51 -7.01 40.21
C ASN A 599 13.27 -6.47 40.98
N GLY A 600 12.06 -6.78 40.50
CA GLY A 600 10.80 -6.33 41.09
C GLY A 600 9.61 -6.61 40.18
N SER A 601 8.41 -6.29 40.66
CA SER A 601 7.19 -6.29 39.85
C SER A 601 7.07 -5.01 39.01
N PHE A 602 6.55 -5.11 37.79
CA PHE A 602 6.19 -3.96 36.96
C PHE A 602 4.69 -4.00 36.58
N SER A 603 4.18 -2.94 35.96
CA SER A 603 2.77 -2.83 35.56
C SER A 603 2.61 -2.71 34.05
N ILE A 604 1.70 -3.50 33.49
CA ILE A 604 1.17 -3.35 32.14
C ILE A 604 -0.10 -2.50 32.24
N THR A 605 -0.19 -1.48 31.40
CA THR A 605 -1.30 -0.52 31.36
C THR A 605 -1.91 -0.45 29.96
N GLY A 606 -3.05 0.22 29.82
CA GLY A 606 -3.68 0.40 28.52
C GLY A 606 -5.20 0.50 28.58
N SER A 607 -5.87 0.06 27.52
CA SER A 607 -7.33 0.10 27.39
C SER A 607 -7.86 -0.81 26.28
N VAL A 608 -9.10 -1.27 26.44
CA VAL A 608 -9.95 -1.82 25.37
C VAL A 608 -11.18 -0.93 25.17
N ARG A 609 -11.68 -0.81 23.94
CA ARG A 609 -12.82 0.05 23.58
C ARG A 609 -13.75 -0.57 22.55
N ALA A 610 -15.02 -0.19 22.62
CA ALA A 610 -16.03 -0.45 21.60
C ALA A 610 -17.00 0.74 21.49
N THR A 611 -17.45 1.06 20.27
CA THR A 611 -18.45 2.12 19.99
C THR A 611 -19.55 1.52 19.13
N ASN A 612 -20.82 1.64 19.56
CA ASN A 612 -21.92 1.29 18.67
C ASN A 612 -22.14 2.44 17.70
N ILE A 613 -22.28 2.16 16.41
CA ILE A 613 -22.49 3.19 15.39
C ILE A 613 -23.94 3.15 14.90
N GLY A 614 -24.70 4.16 15.33
CA GLY A 614 -25.96 4.52 14.70
C GLY A 614 -27.27 3.91 15.23
N ASP A 615 -27.28 2.93 16.15
CA ASP A 615 -28.56 2.29 16.57
C ASP A 615 -28.71 1.74 18.00
N SER A 616 -27.64 1.42 18.72
CA SER A 616 -27.62 0.69 20.01
C SER A 616 -28.18 -0.75 19.96
N ILE A 617 -28.28 -1.40 18.79
CA ILE A 617 -28.98 -2.70 18.65
C ILE A 617 -28.04 -3.90 18.83
N PHE A 618 -26.94 -3.95 18.08
CA PHE A 618 -26.02 -5.10 18.09
C PHE A 618 -24.73 -4.74 18.83
N PRO A 619 -24.32 -5.53 19.85
CA PRO A 619 -23.09 -5.24 20.58
C PRO A 619 -21.84 -5.72 19.84
N THR A 620 -20.81 -4.89 19.91
CA THR A 620 -19.42 -5.20 19.59
C THR A 620 -18.62 -5.23 20.90
N ILE A 621 -17.82 -6.27 21.09
CA ILE A 621 -17.16 -6.59 22.35
C ILE A 621 -15.66 -6.69 22.11
N THR A 622 -14.88 -5.84 22.77
CA THR A 622 -13.42 -5.89 22.76
C THR A 622 -12.92 -6.37 24.11
N THR A 623 -12.21 -7.49 24.10
CA THR A 623 -11.67 -8.18 25.27
C THR A 623 -10.16 -8.23 25.19
N ALA A 624 -9.48 -7.92 26.29
CA ALA A 624 -8.05 -8.21 26.49
C ALA A 624 -7.89 -9.17 27.67
N GLU A 625 -7.23 -10.30 27.43
CA GLU A 625 -6.81 -11.23 28.47
C GLU A 625 -5.28 -11.19 28.58
N ILE A 626 -4.77 -11.08 29.82
CA ILE A 626 -3.34 -10.98 30.13
C ILE A 626 -3.02 -12.05 31.19
N SER A 627 -1.93 -12.79 30.98
CA SER A 627 -1.57 -13.99 31.72
C SER A 627 -0.08 -14.03 32.04
N THR A 628 0.32 -14.51 33.23
CA THR A 628 1.74 -14.77 33.58
C THR A 628 2.29 -16.08 33.00
N ALA A 629 1.60 -16.66 32.02
CA ALA A 629 2.04 -17.80 31.21
C ALA A 629 1.45 -17.69 29.79
N CYS A 630 2.12 -18.31 28.81
CA CYS A 630 1.66 -18.42 27.44
C CYS A 630 1.02 -19.80 27.16
N ALA A 631 0.33 -19.93 26.03
CA ALA A 631 -0.17 -21.22 25.55
C ALA A 631 0.95 -22.08 24.93
N ALA A 632 0.58 -23.25 24.42
CA ALA A 632 1.44 -24.10 23.59
C ALA A 632 1.72 -23.47 22.20
N LEU A 633 2.22 -24.26 21.24
CA LEU A 633 2.63 -23.81 19.91
C LEU A 633 1.60 -22.86 19.27
N GLN A 634 1.98 -21.61 19.01
CA GLN A 634 1.13 -20.58 18.44
C GLN A 634 1.81 -19.93 17.22
N VAL A 635 1.01 -19.65 16.18
CA VAL A 635 1.42 -18.70 15.12
C VAL A 635 1.12 -17.31 15.66
N ILE A 636 2.16 -16.52 15.94
CA ILE A 636 2.02 -15.16 16.46
C ILE A 636 1.91 -14.10 15.35
N GLY A 637 2.11 -14.51 14.10
CA GLY A 637 1.64 -13.79 12.91
C GLY A 637 1.96 -14.54 11.62
N ALA A 638 1.09 -14.42 10.63
CA ALA A 638 1.34 -14.86 9.26
C ALA A 638 1.03 -13.72 8.29
N LYS A 639 1.88 -13.53 7.27
CA LYS A 639 1.70 -12.48 6.27
C LYS A 639 2.19 -12.90 4.89
N PHE A 640 1.39 -12.63 3.87
CA PHE A 640 1.86 -12.61 2.49
C PHE A 640 2.71 -11.35 2.25
N LEU A 641 3.62 -11.43 1.30
CA LEU A 641 4.50 -10.35 0.86
C LEU A 641 4.31 -10.08 -0.64
N SER A 642 4.92 -9.00 -1.12
CA SER A 642 4.93 -8.57 -2.52
C SER A 642 6.15 -7.65 -2.70
N PRO A 643 6.93 -7.71 -3.80
CA PRO A 643 6.73 -8.52 -5.00
C PRO A 643 6.97 -10.03 -4.81
N ASP A 644 6.72 -10.80 -5.87
CA ASP A 644 7.12 -12.21 -6.02
C ASP A 644 8.65 -12.39 -6.24
N THR A 645 9.09 -13.62 -6.55
CA THR A 645 10.51 -13.93 -6.82
C THR A 645 11.08 -13.31 -8.09
N ASP A 646 10.23 -12.99 -9.06
CA ASP A 646 10.61 -12.45 -10.36
C ASP A 646 10.55 -10.91 -10.38
N GLY A 647 10.06 -10.31 -9.29
CA GLY A 647 10.00 -8.87 -9.07
C GLY A 647 8.64 -8.23 -9.37
N HIS A 648 7.62 -9.04 -9.64
CA HIS A 648 6.27 -8.58 -9.96
C HIS A 648 5.47 -8.24 -8.68
N PRO A 649 4.88 -7.02 -8.58
CA PRO A 649 3.87 -6.76 -7.56
C PRO A 649 2.66 -7.69 -7.74
N VAL A 650 2.32 -8.41 -6.66
CA VAL A 650 1.18 -9.33 -6.55
C VAL A 650 0.23 -8.91 -5.43
N ILE A 651 -0.96 -9.52 -5.40
CA ILE A 651 -2.07 -9.41 -4.42
C ILE A 651 -2.83 -8.08 -4.45
N GLU A 652 -2.17 -6.94 -4.67
CA GLU A 652 -2.81 -5.62 -4.68
C GLU A 652 -2.52 -4.89 -6.01
N PRO A 653 -3.54 -4.40 -6.75
CA PRO A 653 -3.30 -3.54 -7.90
C PRO A 653 -2.61 -2.25 -7.49
N PHE A 654 -1.45 -1.99 -8.10
CA PHE A 654 -0.59 -0.84 -7.86
C PHE A 654 -1.15 0.44 -8.50
N ASN A 655 -1.75 0.32 -9.70
CA ASN A 655 -2.47 1.39 -10.38
C ASN A 655 -3.99 1.20 -10.23
N LEU A 656 -4.67 2.22 -9.71
CA LEU A 656 -6.10 2.21 -9.36
C LEU A 656 -6.99 3.01 -10.33
N ALA A 657 -6.46 3.51 -11.46
CA ALA A 657 -7.30 4.13 -12.49
C ALA A 657 -8.27 3.10 -13.09
N ASN A 658 -7.71 1.99 -13.59
CA ASN A 658 -8.46 0.95 -14.29
C ASN A 658 -8.62 -0.35 -13.47
N ASN A 659 -8.23 -0.37 -12.20
CA ASN A 659 -8.42 -1.51 -11.29
C ASN A 659 -9.10 -1.08 -9.98
N PHE A 660 -9.96 -1.92 -9.41
CA PHE A 660 -10.48 -1.68 -8.06
C PHE A 660 -9.43 -1.92 -6.97
N LYS A 661 -9.39 -1.03 -5.97
CA LYS A 661 -8.64 -1.22 -4.73
C LYS A 661 -9.17 -2.45 -3.97
N GLY A 662 -8.30 -3.41 -3.69
CA GLY A 662 -8.62 -4.63 -2.95
C GLY A 662 -7.40 -5.54 -2.82
N TYR A 663 -7.58 -6.66 -2.12
CA TYR A 663 -6.60 -7.74 -2.01
C TYR A 663 -7.16 -8.96 -2.73
N TYR A 664 -6.45 -9.45 -3.74
CA TYR A 664 -6.92 -10.45 -4.68
C TYR A 664 -6.06 -11.71 -4.59
N LEU A 665 -6.71 -12.88 -4.64
CA LEU A 665 -6.02 -14.15 -4.49
C LEU A 665 -6.56 -15.19 -5.47
N SER A 666 -5.74 -15.61 -6.43
CA SER A 666 -6.03 -16.78 -7.28
C SER A 666 -6.18 -18.04 -6.43
N ILE A 667 -7.32 -18.72 -6.57
CA ILE A 667 -7.66 -19.94 -5.86
C ILE A 667 -7.66 -21.10 -6.87
N PRO A 668 -6.58 -21.90 -6.94
CA PRO A 668 -6.46 -22.96 -7.95
C PRO A 668 -7.47 -24.08 -7.70
N ARG A 669 -8.13 -24.54 -8.77
CA ARG A 669 -9.10 -25.66 -8.74
C ARG A 669 -8.56 -26.92 -9.43
N THR A 670 -7.60 -26.75 -10.34
CA THR A 670 -6.86 -27.83 -11.01
C THR A 670 -5.38 -27.78 -10.61
N ALA A 671 -4.57 -28.77 -11.04
CA ALA A 671 -3.14 -28.76 -10.74
C ALA A 671 -2.44 -27.63 -11.50
N GLU A 672 -1.71 -26.77 -10.80
CA GLU A 672 -1.12 -25.54 -11.36
C GLU A 672 0.40 -25.50 -11.39
N ASP A 673 0.91 -24.52 -12.14
CA ASP A 673 2.30 -24.11 -12.12
C ASP A 673 2.68 -23.28 -10.86
N ALA A 674 3.97 -23.00 -10.74
CA ALA A 674 4.51 -22.12 -9.70
C ALA A 674 4.69 -20.66 -10.18
N THR A 675 4.12 -20.29 -11.33
CA THR A 675 4.27 -18.95 -11.90
C THR A 675 3.54 -17.91 -11.04
N HIS A 676 4.17 -16.77 -10.77
CA HIS A 676 3.64 -15.71 -9.88
C HIS A 676 3.27 -16.21 -8.47
N ALA A 677 4.00 -17.20 -7.96
CA ALA A 677 3.84 -17.73 -6.61
C ALA A 677 4.12 -16.66 -5.53
N ILE A 678 3.30 -16.66 -4.48
CA ILE A 678 3.30 -15.61 -3.45
C ILE A 678 4.36 -15.88 -2.38
N PRO A 679 5.19 -14.92 -1.95
CA PRO A 679 6.01 -15.09 -0.76
C PRO A 679 5.16 -15.02 0.53
N LEU A 680 5.43 -15.92 1.47
CA LEU A 680 4.73 -16.01 2.77
C LEU A 680 5.77 -15.99 3.91
N GLU A 681 5.50 -15.24 4.96
CA GLU A 681 6.27 -15.24 6.20
C GLU A 681 5.37 -15.65 7.39
N ILE A 682 5.81 -16.63 8.16
CA ILE A 682 5.14 -17.12 9.37
C ILE A 682 6.10 -16.94 10.56
N THR A 683 5.62 -16.27 11.61
CA THR A 683 6.31 -16.13 12.90
C THR A 683 5.56 -16.94 13.95
N PHE A 684 6.27 -17.75 14.74
CA PHE A 684 5.69 -18.68 15.71
C PHE A 684 6.39 -18.63 17.08
N SER A 685 5.68 -19.14 18.10
CA SER A 685 6.13 -19.22 19.49
C SER A 685 5.82 -20.59 20.07
N PRO A 686 6.70 -21.20 20.89
CA PRO A 686 8.00 -20.68 21.29
C PRO A 686 9.05 -20.83 20.18
N PRO A 687 10.13 -20.00 20.15
CA PRO A 687 11.09 -20.02 19.05
C PRO A 687 11.87 -21.34 18.88
N ASN A 688 11.95 -22.18 19.91
CA ASN A 688 12.63 -23.48 19.89
C ASN A 688 11.75 -24.64 19.40
N ALA A 689 10.51 -24.41 18.97
CA ALA A 689 9.64 -25.49 18.50
C ALA A 689 10.11 -26.09 17.16
N GLU A 690 10.16 -27.41 17.09
CA GLU A 690 10.58 -28.16 15.89
C GLU A 690 9.38 -28.36 14.96
N VAL A 691 9.16 -27.46 14.01
CA VAL A 691 8.04 -27.54 13.06
C VAL A 691 8.27 -28.63 12.02
N THR A 692 7.32 -29.58 11.94
CA THR A 692 7.35 -30.74 11.03
C THR A 692 6.30 -30.64 9.90
N GLU A 693 5.25 -29.85 10.10
CA GLU A 693 4.17 -29.68 9.12
C GLU A 693 3.65 -28.25 9.07
N VAL A 694 3.42 -27.74 7.86
CA VAL A 694 2.72 -26.47 7.60
C VAL A 694 1.56 -26.75 6.65
N ASN A 695 0.33 -26.49 7.08
CA ASN A 695 -0.85 -26.54 6.21
C ASN A 695 -1.38 -25.11 6.00
N ILE A 696 -1.98 -24.85 4.84
CA ILE A 696 -2.79 -23.65 4.58
C ILE A 696 -4.23 -24.05 4.30
N GLY A 697 -5.17 -23.21 4.69
CA GLY A 697 -6.60 -23.38 4.46
C GLY A 697 -7.28 -22.07 4.12
N ILE A 698 -8.43 -22.15 3.45
CA ILE A 698 -9.30 -21.01 3.16
C ILE A 698 -10.61 -21.12 3.93
N SER A 699 -11.25 -20.00 4.23
CA SER A 699 -12.64 -20.00 4.70
C SER A 699 -13.45 -18.84 4.12
N ALA A 700 -14.68 -19.12 3.71
CA ALA A 700 -15.65 -18.10 3.31
C ALA A 700 -16.31 -17.44 4.53
N ASP A 701 -16.47 -18.19 5.64
CA ASP A 701 -17.01 -17.74 6.92
C ASP A 701 -15.92 -17.56 8.01
N GLY A 702 -14.64 -17.59 7.62
CA GLY A 702 -13.44 -17.15 8.34
C GLY A 702 -13.03 -17.99 9.55
N ASP A 703 -14.02 -18.48 10.29
CA ASP A 703 -13.98 -19.62 11.18
C ASP A 703 -13.84 -20.93 10.36
N ASN A 704 -13.56 -22.06 11.02
CA ASN A 704 -13.52 -23.42 10.43
C ASN A 704 -12.75 -23.60 9.09
N PRO A 705 -11.55 -23.02 8.87
CA PRO A 705 -10.89 -23.05 7.56
C PRO A 705 -10.61 -24.46 7.01
N LEU A 706 -10.92 -24.64 5.73
CA LEU A 706 -10.71 -25.84 4.93
C LEU A 706 -9.22 -25.98 4.60
N PHE A 707 -8.48 -26.63 5.49
CA PHE A 707 -7.06 -26.93 5.29
C PHE A 707 -6.83 -27.93 4.15
N SER A 708 -5.88 -27.60 3.28
CA SER A 708 -5.30 -28.59 2.37
C SER A 708 -4.56 -29.67 3.16
N THR A 709 -4.60 -30.90 2.65
CA THR A 709 -3.86 -32.05 3.17
C THR A 709 -2.38 -32.03 2.78
N LEU A 710 -1.95 -31.08 1.93
CA LEU A 710 -0.55 -30.94 1.55
C LEU A 710 0.27 -30.35 2.71
N ASN A 711 1.40 -30.97 3.04
CA ASN A 711 2.42 -30.36 3.87
C ASN A 711 3.27 -29.41 3.00
N LEU A 712 3.11 -28.11 3.23
CA LEU A 712 3.79 -27.06 2.49
C LEU A 712 5.23 -26.83 2.94
N LEU A 713 5.70 -27.43 4.04
CA LEU A 713 7.04 -27.21 4.60
C LEU A 713 8.16 -27.49 3.58
N GLY A 714 7.93 -28.38 2.60
CA GLY A 714 8.85 -28.64 1.47
C GLY A 714 9.01 -27.48 0.47
N GLN A 715 8.16 -26.45 0.53
CA GLN A 715 8.31 -25.19 -0.21
C GLN A 715 9.04 -24.09 0.60
N ALA A 716 9.39 -24.34 1.87
CA ALA A 716 10.03 -23.34 2.72
C ALA A 716 11.47 -23.04 2.27
N HIS A 717 11.79 -21.76 2.09
CA HIS A 717 13.13 -21.30 1.71
C HIS A 717 14.03 -21.10 2.94
N VAL A 718 13.45 -20.65 4.06
CA VAL A 718 14.15 -20.52 5.35
C VAL A 718 13.28 -21.09 6.46
N ILE A 719 13.87 -21.94 7.30
CA ILE A 719 13.33 -22.37 8.59
C ILE A 719 14.36 -21.94 9.64
N SER A 720 13.89 -21.25 10.69
CA SER A 720 14.74 -20.67 11.73
C SER A 720 13.95 -20.55 13.04
N ALA A 721 14.63 -20.28 14.16
CA ALA A 721 14.01 -20.18 15.47
C ALA A 721 12.85 -19.15 15.46
N GLY A 722 11.62 -19.64 15.68
CA GLY A 722 10.40 -18.83 15.66
C GLY A 722 9.98 -18.27 14.30
N LYS A 723 10.60 -18.65 13.17
CA LYS A 723 10.31 -18.05 11.85
C LYS A 723 10.49 -19.00 10.66
N ILE A 724 9.47 -19.06 9.81
CA ILE A 724 9.45 -19.75 8.51
C ILE A 724 9.23 -18.72 7.40
N ARG A 725 9.97 -18.83 6.29
CA ARG A 725 9.78 -17.99 5.10
C ARG A 725 9.73 -18.83 3.83
N PHE A 726 8.70 -18.58 3.03
CA PHE A 726 8.52 -19.04 1.65
C PHE A 726 8.86 -17.86 0.74
N SER A 727 9.79 -18.04 -0.20
CA SER A 727 10.07 -17.03 -1.24
C SER A 727 9.03 -17.08 -2.35
N ALA A 728 8.61 -18.27 -2.74
CA ALA A 728 7.57 -18.54 -3.72
C ALA A 728 6.70 -19.70 -3.21
N LEU A 729 5.53 -19.40 -2.64
CA LEU A 729 4.53 -20.38 -2.26
C LEU A 729 3.52 -20.55 -3.42
N SER A 730 3.50 -21.73 -4.04
CA SER A 730 2.38 -22.13 -4.88
C SER A 730 1.27 -22.67 -3.98
N LEU A 731 0.08 -22.07 -4.07
CA LEU A 731 -1.07 -22.49 -3.27
C LEU A 731 -1.55 -23.88 -3.70
N PRO A 732 -1.92 -24.76 -2.75
CA PRO A 732 -2.55 -26.02 -3.08
C PRO A 732 -3.96 -25.80 -3.64
N THR A 733 -4.50 -26.79 -4.34
CA THR A 733 -5.93 -26.79 -4.66
C THR A 733 -6.78 -26.92 -3.41
N PHE A 734 -7.95 -26.26 -3.42
CA PHE A 734 -8.92 -26.30 -2.32
C PHE A 734 -10.23 -26.95 -2.80
N SER A 735 -10.84 -27.75 -1.93
CA SER A 735 -12.16 -28.34 -2.19
C SER A 735 -13.27 -27.32 -1.95
N GLY A 736 -14.14 -27.11 -2.93
CA GLY A 736 -15.28 -26.20 -2.82
C GLY A 736 -15.86 -25.71 -4.15
N GLY A 737 -16.89 -24.88 -4.05
CA GLY A 737 -17.39 -24.06 -5.15
C GLY A 737 -16.67 -22.71 -5.22
N ARG A 738 -17.04 -21.88 -6.20
CA ARG A 738 -16.60 -20.48 -6.26
C ARG A 738 -17.26 -19.69 -5.12
N VAL A 739 -16.47 -18.95 -4.36
CA VAL A 739 -16.95 -18.04 -3.30
C VAL A 739 -17.24 -16.68 -3.95
N PRO A 740 -18.47 -16.13 -3.83
CA PRO A 740 -18.81 -14.82 -4.40
C PRO A 740 -18.41 -13.65 -3.48
N GLY A 741 -18.27 -13.91 -2.17
CA GLY A 741 -17.77 -12.92 -1.21
C GLY A 741 -16.24 -12.85 -1.20
N LYS A 742 -15.69 -12.29 -0.11
CA LYS A 742 -14.29 -12.48 0.25
C LYS A 742 -14.11 -13.81 1.00
N LEU A 743 -12.87 -14.27 1.07
CA LEU A 743 -12.43 -15.35 1.97
C LEU A 743 -11.30 -14.88 2.89
N SER A 744 -11.09 -15.56 4.01
CA SER A 744 -9.82 -15.48 4.74
C SER A 744 -8.94 -16.68 4.44
N VAL A 745 -7.64 -16.51 4.72
CA VAL A 745 -6.63 -17.57 4.57
C VAL A 745 -6.02 -17.80 5.95
N ALA A 746 -5.83 -19.05 6.35
CA ALA A 746 -5.22 -19.41 7.62
C ALA A 746 -4.11 -20.44 7.44
N VAL A 747 -3.03 -20.32 8.20
CA VAL A 747 -1.98 -21.34 8.36
C VAL A 747 -2.16 -22.10 9.66
N ARG A 748 -1.77 -23.37 9.64
CA ARG A 748 -1.61 -24.24 10.81
C ARG A 748 -0.21 -24.83 10.75
N ILE A 749 0.50 -24.81 11.87
CA ILE A 749 1.76 -25.51 12.05
C ILE A 749 1.59 -26.68 13.02
N LYS A 750 2.34 -27.76 12.79
CA LYS A 750 2.51 -28.89 13.73
C LYS A 750 4.00 -29.12 13.94
N GLY A 751 4.37 -29.62 15.10
CA GLY A 751 5.75 -29.83 15.47
C GLY A 751 5.89 -30.38 16.88
N THR A 752 7.09 -30.32 17.45
CA THR A 752 7.31 -30.61 18.88
C THR A 752 7.74 -29.36 19.66
N ILE A 753 7.43 -29.34 20.95
CA ILE A 753 8.06 -28.46 21.95
C ILE A 753 8.66 -29.37 23.01
N ASP A 754 9.97 -29.27 23.23
CA ASP A 754 10.71 -30.08 24.20
C ASP A 754 10.41 -31.60 24.10
N GLY A 755 10.24 -32.09 22.86
CA GLY A 755 9.92 -33.49 22.54
C GLY A 755 8.44 -33.88 22.67
N THR A 756 7.54 -32.95 22.96
CA THR A 756 6.08 -33.18 23.04
C THR A 756 5.37 -32.63 21.81
N ASP A 757 4.52 -33.44 21.15
CA ASP A 757 3.73 -33.02 19.99
C ASP A 757 2.83 -31.81 20.29
N ALA A 758 2.83 -30.83 19.38
CA ALA A 758 2.03 -29.62 19.48
C ALA A 758 1.48 -29.18 18.11
N VAL A 759 0.29 -28.56 18.12
CA VAL A 759 -0.40 -28.04 16.94
C VAL A 759 -0.95 -26.65 17.24
N SER A 760 -0.75 -25.70 16.33
CA SER A 760 -1.28 -24.35 16.49
C SER A 760 -2.78 -24.26 16.21
N ASP A 761 -3.52 -23.59 17.08
CA ASP A 761 -4.88 -23.14 16.77
C ASP A 761 -4.82 -21.99 15.73
N PRO A 762 -5.37 -22.17 14.52
CA PRO A 762 -5.35 -21.13 13.49
C PRO A 762 -6.22 -19.92 13.86
N THR A 763 -7.18 -20.06 14.77
CA THR A 763 -7.98 -18.94 15.28
C THR A 763 -7.17 -18.04 16.22
N GLU A 764 -6.02 -18.49 16.73
CA GLU A 764 -5.17 -17.75 17.67
C GLU A 764 -3.92 -17.14 17.02
N GLY A 765 -4.10 -16.53 15.84
CA GLY A 765 -3.05 -15.79 15.11
C GLY A 765 -2.57 -16.44 13.81
N GLY A 766 -3.12 -17.61 13.45
CA GLY A 766 -2.83 -18.28 12.17
C GLY A 766 -3.47 -17.63 10.93
N GLN A 767 -4.37 -16.66 11.08
CA GLN A 767 -4.95 -15.92 9.95
C GLN A 767 -3.86 -15.12 9.22
N VAL A 768 -3.70 -15.36 7.92
CA VAL A 768 -2.70 -14.73 7.06
C VAL A 768 -3.15 -13.32 6.69
N THR A 769 -2.24 -12.36 6.79
CA THR A 769 -2.50 -10.95 6.47
C THR A 769 -1.73 -10.46 5.25
N PHE A 770 -2.22 -9.40 4.61
CA PHE A 770 -1.45 -8.56 3.69
C PHE A 770 -1.71 -7.09 4.04
N ARG A 771 -0.65 -6.33 4.32
CA ARG A 771 -0.72 -4.94 4.81
C ARG A 771 -1.71 -4.74 5.98
N GLY A 772 -1.84 -5.75 6.85
CA GLY A 772 -2.74 -5.77 8.02
C GLY A 772 -4.17 -6.26 7.76
N ASN A 773 -4.55 -6.54 6.51
CA ASN A 773 -5.88 -7.05 6.14
C ASN A 773 -5.84 -8.59 5.96
N ASN A 774 -6.90 -9.29 6.37
CA ASN A 774 -7.01 -10.76 6.31
C ASN A 774 -8.12 -11.28 5.36
N ALA A 775 -8.86 -10.39 4.70
CA ALA A 775 -9.98 -10.73 3.83
C ALA A 775 -9.64 -10.43 2.35
N PHE A 776 -9.60 -11.48 1.52
CA PHE A 776 -9.18 -11.46 0.13
C PHE A 776 -10.36 -11.74 -0.80
N THR A 777 -10.45 -11.02 -1.91
CA THR A 777 -11.34 -11.33 -3.03
C THR A 777 -10.76 -12.52 -3.81
N PRO A 778 -11.46 -13.67 -3.89
CA PRO A 778 -10.97 -14.81 -4.63
C PRO A 778 -11.07 -14.57 -6.14
N LEU A 779 -10.03 -14.98 -6.86
CA LEU A 779 -10.03 -15.11 -8.31
C LEU A 779 -10.03 -16.60 -8.69
N TYR A 780 -10.77 -16.95 -9.72
CA TYR A 780 -10.83 -18.29 -10.30
C TYR A 780 -10.53 -18.22 -11.79
N LEU A 781 -9.95 -19.26 -12.37
CA LEU A 781 -9.66 -19.29 -13.80
C LEU A 781 -10.98 -19.49 -14.57
N ALA A 782 -11.40 -18.50 -15.36
CA ALA A 782 -12.67 -18.56 -16.11
C ALA A 782 -12.71 -19.72 -17.13
N ASN A 783 -11.54 -20.19 -17.58
CA ASN A 783 -11.38 -21.35 -18.45
C ASN A 783 -11.71 -22.70 -17.77
N ASP A 784 -11.82 -22.78 -16.45
CA ASP A 784 -12.25 -24.01 -15.75
C ASP A 784 -13.73 -24.33 -16.01
N GLU A 785 -14.54 -23.33 -16.34
CA GLU A 785 -15.94 -23.52 -16.73
C GLU A 785 -16.02 -23.89 -18.21
N ALA A 786 -16.41 -25.13 -18.54
CA ALA A 786 -16.38 -25.65 -19.91
C ALA A 786 -17.19 -24.82 -20.92
N ALA A 787 -18.26 -24.16 -20.49
CA ALA A 787 -19.09 -23.26 -21.31
C ALA A 787 -18.43 -21.90 -21.61
N LEU A 788 -17.31 -21.58 -20.95
CA LEU A 788 -16.47 -20.40 -21.19
C LEU A 788 -15.18 -20.76 -21.94
N ALA A 789 -14.58 -21.92 -21.66
CA ALA A 789 -13.41 -22.41 -22.38
C ALA A 789 -13.62 -22.44 -23.91
N ALA A 790 -14.81 -22.85 -24.37
CA ALA A 790 -15.19 -22.86 -25.78
C ALA A 790 -15.47 -21.47 -26.40
N ARG A 791 -15.44 -20.40 -25.58
CA ARG A 791 -15.73 -19.00 -25.97
C ARG A 791 -14.55 -18.05 -25.73
N ARG A 792 -13.35 -18.58 -25.46
CA ARG A 792 -12.12 -17.78 -25.44
C ARG A 792 -11.50 -17.67 -26.85
N THR A 793 -10.57 -16.76 -27.10
CA THR A 793 -9.84 -16.76 -28.38
C THR A 793 -8.81 -17.89 -28.43
N ALA A 794 -8.45 -18.31 -29.65
CA ALA A 794 -7.50 -19.41 -29.87
C ALA A 794 -6.09 -18.84 -30.03
N GLY A 795 -5.32 -18.80 -28.95
CA GLY A 795 -3.95 -18.27 -28.91
C GLY A 795 -2.99 -19.09 -28.04
N LEU A 796 -1.74 -18.63 -27.98
CA LEU A 796 -0.84 -19.00 -26.89
C LEU A 796 -1.33 -18.33 -25.59
N ARG A 797 -1.08 -18.96 -24.45
CA ARG A 797 -1.45 -18.43 -23.12
C ARG A 797 -0.25 -17.82 -22.45
N ASP A 798 -0.44 -16.73 -21.71
CA ASP A 798 0.58 -16.20 -20.82
C ASP A 798 0.84 -17.13 -19.63
N ALA A 799 2.07 -17.07 -19.11
CA ALA A 799 2.50 -17.89 -17.99
C ALA A 799 1.73 -17.51 -16.71
N GLY A 800 1.36 -18.50 -15.89
CA GLY A 800 0.43 -18.32 -14.76
C GLY A 800 -1.04 -18.08 -15.17
N GLY A 801 -1.30 -17.75 -16.44
CA GLY A 801 -2.64 -17.53 -16.95
C GLY A 801 -3.17 -16.10 -16.76
N ASP A 802 -4.19 -15.84 -17.55
CA ASP A 802 -4.62 -14.57 -18.14
C ASP A 802 -6.13 -14.30 -17.95
N SER A 803 -6.86 -15.36 -17.60
CA SER A 803 -8.31 -15.41 -17.46
C SER A 803 -8.75 -15.55 -16.00
N TRP A 804 -7.98 -14.97 -15.06
CA TRP A 804 -8.32 -14.94 -13.64
C TRP A 804 -9.42 -13.91 -13.35
N ALA A 805 -10.54 -14.37 -12.79
CA ALA A 805 -11.79 -13.63 -12.73
C ALA A 805 -12.45 -13.76 -11.35
N THR A 806 -13.17 -12.73 -10.87
CA THR A 806 -14.04 -12.92 -9.70
C THR A 806 -15.22 -13.85 -10.06
N SER A 807 -15.88 -14.44 -9.06
CA SER A 807 -17.05 -15.29 -9.33
C SER A 807 -18.12 -14.55 -10.13
N GLN A 808 -18.42 -13.30 -9.74
CA GLN A 808 -19.35 -12.40 -10.41
C GLN A 808 -18.97 -12.15 -11.88
N THR A 809 -17.68 -12.02 -12.19
CA THR A 809 -17.18 -11.87 -13.57
C THR A 809 -17.42 -13.13 -14.39
N ILE A 810 -17.14 -14.30 -13.82
CA ILE A 810 -17.41 -15.60 -14.46
C ILE A 810 -18.91 -15.79 -14.70
N ASP A 811 -19.75 -15.47 -13.71
CA ASP A 811 -21.20 -15.62 -13.80
C ASP A 811 -21.81 -14.62 -14.81
N TRP A 812 -21.25 -13.40 -14.91
CA TRP A 812 -21.61 -12.44 -15.96
C TRP A 812 -21.24 -12.92 -17.36
N LEU A 813 -20.02 -13.44 -17.56
CA LEU A 813 -19.58 -14.05 -18.81
C LEU A 813 -20.42 -15.29 -19.17
N ALA A 814 -20.84 -16.08 -18.19
CA ALA A 814 -21.72 -17.23 -18.38
C ALA A 814 -23.14 -16.81 -18.82
N SER A 815 -23.66 -15.69 -18.32
CA SER A 815 -24.98 -15.15 -18.67
C SER A 815 -25.07 -14.46 -20.04
N ASN A 816 -23.93 -14.20 -20.71
CA ASN A 816 -23.88 -13.60 -22.04
C ASN A 816 -23.26 -14.57 -23.06
N SER A 817 -23.56 -14.38 -24.36
CA SER A 817 -23.05 -15.22 -25.46
C SER A 817 -21.73 -14.76 -26.07
N PHE A 818 -21.04 -13.80 -25.45
CA PHE A 818 -19.85 -13.17 -26.00
C PHE A 818 -18.62 -14.07 -26.06
N ARG A 819 -17.70 -13.72 -26.97
CA ARG A 819 -16.33 -14.21 -27.01
C ARG A 819 -15.40 -13.23 -26.29
N PHE A 820 -14.51 -13.73 -25.45
CA PHE A 820 -13.63 -12.94 -24.59
C PHE A 820 -12.17 -13.40 -24.71
N ASP A 821 -11.23 -12.56 -24.29
CA ASP A 821 -9.82 -12.91 -24.10
C ASP A 821 -9.40 -12.67 -22.65
N ASP A 822 -8.87 -11.49 -22.35
CA ASP A 822 -8.05 -11.27 -21.17
C ASP A 822 -8.86 -10.69 -20.02
N ILE A 823 -8.48 -11.07 -18.80
CA ILE A 823 -9.22 -10.74 -17.58
C ILE A 823 -8.26 -10.23 -16.50
N SER A 824 -7.30 -11.05 -16.08
CA SER A 824 -6.22 -10.69 -15.16
C SER A 824 -5.16 -11.79 -15.07
N GLY A 825 -3.93 -11.39 -14.76
CA GLY A 825 -2.85 -12.30 -14.40
C GLY A 825 -3.08 -12.99 -13.05
N LYS A 826 -2.44 -14.15 -12.86
CA LYS A 826 -2.41 -14.90 -11.59
C LYS A 826 -1.99 -14.01 -10.41
N HIS A 827 -2.74 -14.09 -9.30
CA HIS A 827 -2.55 -13.24 -8.11
C HIS A 827 -2.45 -11.73 -8.40
N VAL A 828 -3.09 -11.25 -9.48
CA VAL A 828 -2.99 -9.87 -10.00
C VAL A 828 -1.53 -9.39 -10.19
N ALA A 829 -0.68 -10.29 -10.68
CA ALA A 829 0.71 -10.00 -10.99
C ALA A 829 0.85 -8.83 -11.97
N GLN A 830 1.80 -7.94 -11.70
CA GLN A 830 2.02 -6.71 -12.44
C GLN A 830 3.50 -6.50 -12.80
N LEU A 831 3.75 -5.66 -13.80
CA LEU A 831 5.06 -5.06 -14.05
C LEU A 831 5.32 -3.93 -13.04
N THR A 832 6.58 -3.55 -12.85
CA THR A 832 7.00 -2.50 -11.88
C THR A 832 6.45 -1.10 -12.17
N ASN A 833 5.89 -0.87 -13.37
CA ASN A 833 5.15 0.34 -13.75
C ASN A 833 3.64 0.28 -13.43
N GLY A 834 3.16 -0.77 -12.74
CA GLY A 834 1.76 -0.92 -12.33
C GLY A 834 0.79 -1.35 -13.43
N ARG A 835 1.30 -1.91 -14.53
CA ARG A 835 0.52 -2.55 -15.61
C ARG A 835 0.45 -4.06 -15.33
N SER A 836 -0.56 -4.76 -15.83
CA SER A 836 -0.67 -6.22 -15.67
C SER A 836 0.53 -6.94 -16.33
N VAL A 837 0.91 -8.13 -15.86
CA VAL A 837 1.92 -8.96 -16.56
C VAL A 837 1.51 -9.31 -17.99
N LEU A 838 0.20 -9.30 -18.28
CA LEU A 838 -0.38 -9.44 -19.63
C LEU A 838 -0.08 -8.24 -20.55
N GLY A 839 0.59 -7.19 -20.06
CA GLY A 839 0.96 -6.04 -20.87
C GLY A 839 -0.15 -5.03 -21.13
N HIS A 840 -1.29 -5.09 -20.42
CA HIS A 840 -2.42 -4.14 -20.52
C HIS A 840 -2.48 -3.19 -19.29
N ALA A 841 -3.05 -1.98 -19.42
CA ALA A 841 -3.14 -0.98 -18.34
C ALA A 841 -4.46 -1.10 -17.54
N GLY A 842 -4.73 -2.33 -17.10
CA GLY A 842 -5.89 -2.74 -16.32
C GLY A 842 -5.62 -4.13 -15.77
N HIS A 843 -6.58 -5.06 -15.95
CA HIS A 843 -6.39 -6.50 -15.82
C HIS A 843 -5.61 -6.95 -14.56
N SER A 844 -5.91 -6.29 -13.43
CA SER A 844 -5.31 -6.53 -12.12
C SER A 844 -6.36 -6.49 -10.99
N ASP A 845 -7.63 -6.76 -11.30
CA ASP A 845 -8.74 -6.85 -10.33
C ASP A 845 -9.75 -8.00 -10.61
N GLY A 846 -9.58 -8.76 -11.70
CA GLY A 846 -10.49 -9.81 -12.13
C GLY A 846 -11.86 -9.33 -12.64
N GLN A 847 -12.01 -8.05 -12.98
CA GLN A 847 -13.25 -7.40 -13.42
C GLN A 847 -13.10 -6.61 -14.73
N ALA A 848 -11.88 -6.38 -15.19
CA ALA A 848 -11.56 -6.01 -16.58
C ALA A 848 -11.75 -7.21 -17.52
N LEU A 849 -12.19 -6.95 -18.76
CA LEU A 849 -12.57 -7.96 -19.75
C LEU A 849 -12.34 -7.43 -21.17
N ASP A 850 -11.49 -8.12 -21.93
CA ASP A 850 -11.33 -7.84 -23.37
C ASP A 850 -12.25 -8.77 -24.18
N MET A 851 -13.04 -8.20 -25.09
CA MET A 851 -14.15 -8.88 -25.75
C MET A 851 -14.18 -8.59 -27.25
N ARG A 852 -14.16 -9.63 -28.09
CA ARG A 852 -14.07 -9.47 -29.55
C ARG A 852 -15.33 -8.77 -30.10
N TYR A 853 -15.16 -7.97 -31.16
CA TYR A 853 -16.30 -7.36 -31.86
C TYR A 853 -17.23 -8.46 -32.40
N ALA A 854 -18.53 -8.19 -32.48
CA ALA A 854 -19.48 -9.10 -33.11
C ALA A 854 -19.28 -9.06 -34.65
N ASP A 855 -19.31 -10.20 -35.33
CA ASP A 855 -19.03 -10.27 -36.78
C ASP A 855 -20.19 -9.82 -37.70
N GLY A 856 -21.31 -9.40 -37.12
CA GLY A 856 -22.52 -9.00 -37.85
C GLY A 856 -23.42 -10.16 -38.29
N MET A 857 -22.94 -11.41 -38.22
CA MET A 857 -23.68 -12.63 -38.59
C MET A 857 -24.23 -13.39 -37.37
N GLY A 858 -23.96 -12.89 -36.16
CA GLY A 858 -24.34 -13.53 -34.89
C GLY A 858 -23.20 -14.33 -34.24
N GLY A 859 -21.98 -14.23 -34.76
CA GLY A 859 -20.77 -14.87 -34.23
C GLY A 859 -19.65 -13.87 -33.93
N TYR A 860 -18.44 -14.42 -33.81
CA TYR A 860 -17.20 -13.71 -33.44
C TYR A 860 -16.00 -14.27 -34.23
N THR A 861 -16.14 -14.38 -35.57
CA THR A 861 -15.01 -14.73 -36.45
C THR A 861 -13.83 -13.77 -36.27
N GLU A 862 -12.57 -14.26 -36.34
CA GLU A 862 -11.38 -13.44 -36.03
C GLU A 862 -11.35 -12.10 -36.79
N ALA A 863 -11.57 -12.14 -38.10
CA ALA A 863 -11.41 -10.99 -38.99
C ALA A 863 -12.33 -9.82 -38.64
N LEU A 864 -13.65 -10.05 -38.55
CA LEU A 864 -14.62 -9.00 -38.17
C LEU A 864 -14.80 -8.87 -36.66
N GLY A 865 -14.25 -9.81 -35.89
CA GLY A 865 -14.00 -9.68 -34.45
C GLY A 865 -12.82 -8.74 -34.11
N GLY A 866 -12.03 -8.37 -35.11
CA GLY A 866 -11.05 -7.28 -35.05
C GLY A 866 -9.57 -7.71 -35.13
N SER A 867 -9.26 -8.98 -35.36
CA SER A 867 -7.86 -9.48 -35.38
C SER A 867 -6.95 -8.67 -36.31
N GLY A 868 -5.75 -8.31 -35.83
CA GLY A 868 -4.77 -7.53 -36.59
C GLY A 868 -5.18 -6.06 -36.76
N GLY A 869 -5.29 -5.33 -35.64
CA GLY A 869 -5.62 -3.89 -35.63
C GLY A 869 -6.93 -3.52 -36.35
N GLY A 870 -7.92 -4.42 -36.39
CA GLY A 870 -9.19 -4.19 -37.09
C GLY A 870 -9.08 -4.11 -38.62
N ALA A 871 -7.98 -4.57 -39.24
CA ALA A 871 -7.72 -4.37 -40.67
C ALA A 871 -8.83 -4.87 -41.61
N ALA A 872 -9.48 -5.99 -41.30
CA ALA A 872 -10.61 -6.50 -42.08
C ALA A 872 -11.90 -5.66 -41.91
N ILE A 873 -12.11 -5.05 -40.74
CA ILE A 873 -13.20 -4.09 -40.49
C ILE A 873 -12.94 -2.82 -41.30
N LYS A 874 -11.70 -2.30 -41.30
CA LYS A 874 -11.29 -1.15 -42.14
C LYS A 874 -11.51 -1.42 -43.63
N HIS A 875 -11.10 -2.60 -44.11
CA HIS A 875 -11.34 -3.02 -45.49
C HIS A 875 -12.84 -3.07 -45.83
N LEU A 876 -13.68 -3.61 -44.94
CA LEU A 876 -15.14 -3.65 -45.12
C LEU A 876 -15.76 -2.23 -45.19
N ILE A 877 -15.24 -1.28 -44.39
CA ILE A 877 -15.66 0.13 -44.45
C ILE A 877 -15.28 0.75 -45.81
N ASP A 878 -14.06 0.49 -46.30
CA ASP A 878 -13.56 1.03 -47.57
C ASP A 878 -14.30 0.45 -48.79
N THR A 879 -14.58 -0.87 -48.81
CA THR A 879 -15.35 -1.50 -49.90
C THR A 879 -16.81 -1.08 -49.89
N ALA A 880 -17.43 -0.93 -48.72
CA ALA A 880 -18.78 -0.38 -48.60
C ALA A 880 -18.86 1.09 -49.06
N ALA A 881 -17.83 1.90 -48.79
CA ALA A 881 -17.75 3.27 -49.31
C ALA A 881 -17.69 3.29 -50.85
N ALA A 882 -16.89 2.40 -51.45
CA ALA A 882 -16.80 2.25 -52.90
C ALA A 882 -18.11 1.77 -53.54
N GLU A 883 -18.83 0.82 -52.90
CA GLU A 883 -20.17 0.41 -53.32
C GLU A 883 -21.17 1.57 -53.28
N VAL A 884 -21.08 2.46 -52.30
CA VAL A 884 -21.98 3.62 -52.16
C VAL A 884 -21.69 4.70 -53.20
N ALA A 885 -20.41 5.02 -53.41
CA ALA A 885 -19.95 6.03 -54.36
C ALA A 885 -20.22 5.66 -55.83
N ASN A 886 -20.23 4.36 -56.14
CA ASN A 886 -20.57 3.86 -57.48
C ASN A 886 -22.10 3.70 -57.63
N PRO A 887 -22.75 4.29 -58.67
CA PRO A 887 -24.19 4.12 -58.90
C PRO A 887 -24.59 2.78 -59.56
N ALA A 888 -23.64 2.00 -60.08
CA ALA A 888 -23.89 0.75 -60.81
C ALA A 888 -24.05 -0.55 -59.99
N PRO A 889 -23.37 -0.79 -58.85
CA PRO A 889 -23.46 -2.07 -58.14
C PRO A 889 -24.80 -2.21 -57.40
N VAL A 890 -25.64 -3.11 -57.91
CA VAL A 890 -26.78 -3.70 -57.22
C VAL A 890 -26.67 -5.21 -57.39
N PRO A 891 -26.62 -6.03 -56.32
CA PRO A 891 -26.68 -5.65 -54.90
C PRO A 891 -25.42 -4.93 -54.38
N ARG A 892 -25.51 -4.42 -53.15
CA ARG A 892 -24.41 -3.80 -52.37
C ARG A 892 -24.05 -4.66 -51.14
N PRO A 893 -23.38 -5.81 -51.31
CA PRO A 893 -23.16 -6.76 -50.22
C PRO A 893 -22.24 -6.22 -49.10
N ASN A 894 -21.21 -5.43 -49.40
CA ASN A 894 -20.32 -4.88 -48.37
C ASN A 894 -21.06 -3.85 -47.50
N LEU A 895 -21.91 -3.01 -48.10
CA LEU A 895 -22.77 -2.09 -47.33
C LEU A 895 -23.71 -2.84 -46.38
N ILE A 896 -24.32 -3.93 -46.84
CA ILE A 896 -25.22 -4.76 -46.01
C ILE A 896 -24.45 -5.42 -44.86
N ALA A 897 -23.26 -5.97 -45.14
CA ALA A 897 -22.41 -6.56 -44.11
C ALA A 897 -21.93 -5.53 -43.08
N LEU A 898 -21.55 -4.31 -43.52
CA LEU A 898 -21.18 -3.22 -42.62
C LEU A 898 -22.36 -2.76 -41.75
N GLN A 899 -23.56 -2.61 -42.33
CA GLN A 899 -24.78 -2.31 -41.57
C GLN A 899 -25.09 -3.37 -40.51
N ALA A 900 -24.90 -4.66 -40.85
CA ALA A 900 -25.08 -5.77 -39.92
C ALA A 900 -24.03 -5.77 -38.80
N TRP A 901 -22.75 -5.54 -39.13
CA TRP A 901 -21.66 -5.41 -38.16
C TRP A 901 -21.89 -4.25 -37.19
N ILE A 902 -22.22 -3.04 -37.69
CA ILE A 902 -22.55 -1.88 -36.85
C ILE A 902 -23.76 -2.18 -35.95
N LYS A 903 -24.83 -2.77 -36.49
CA LYS A 903 -26.03 -3.11 -35.72
C LYS A 903 -25.73 -4.12 -34.61
N ALA A 904 -24.98 -5.18 -34.90
CA ALA A 904 -24.62 -6.20 -33.92
C ALA A 904 -23.77 -5.61 -32.77
N ASN A 905 -22.79 -4.78 -33.12
CA ASN A 905 -21.89 -4.15 -32.15
C ASN A 905 -22.58 -3.07 -31.30
N ARG A 906 -23.48 -2.26 -31.87
CA ARG A 906 -24.37 -1.38 -31.07
C ARG A 906 -25.25 -2.21 -30.12
N THR A 907 -25.91 -3.27 -30.62
CA THR A 907 -26.75 -4.19 -29.81
C THR A 907 -25.98 -4.93 -28.69
N MET A 908 -24.66 -5.11 -28.86
CA MET A 908 -23.77 -5.67 -27.85
C MET A 908 -23.55 -4.72 -26.66
N ILE A 909 -23.62 -3.40 -26.86
CA ILE A 909 -23.41 -2.38 -25.81
C ILE A 909 -24.71 -1.77 -25.30
N ASP A 910 -25.71 -1.60 -26.18
CA ASP A 910 -27.05 -1.12 -25.86
C ASP A 910 -27.68 -1.98 -24.75
N GLY A 911 -28.34 -1.32 -23.79
CA GLY A 911 -28.90 -1.94 -22.60
C GLY A 911 -27.88 -2.34 -21.52
N ARG A 912 -26.60 -2.61 -21.85
CA ARG A 912 -25.57 -3.01 -20.87
C ARG A 912 -24.89 -1.82 -20.20
N GLY A 913 -24.62 -0.75 -20.94
CA GLY A 913 -24.01 0.45 -20.35
C GLY A 913 -24.89 1.19 -19.33
N ALA A 914 -26.18 0.89 -19.26
CA ALA A 914 -27.09 1.41 -18.22
C ALA A 914 -27.16 0.50 -16.96
N ALA A 915 -26.53 -0.67 -16.98
CA ALA A 915 -26.61 -1.63 -15.88
C ALA A 915 -25.74 -1.20 -14.68
N ALA A 916 -26.24 -1.41 -13.46
CA ALA A 916 -25.55 -1.05 -12.22
C ALA A 916 -24.27 -1.87 -11.95
N ASN A 917 -24.04 -2.95 -12.70
CA ASN A 917 -22.81 -3.74 -12.69
C ASN A 917 -21.83 -3.35 -13.82
N PHE A 918 -21.99 -2.21 -14.49
CA PHE A 918 -21.04 -1.74 -15.51
C PHE A 918 -20.29 -0.47 -15.05
N ARG A 919 -18.95 -0.45 -15.14
CA ARG A 919 -18.12 0.67 -14.66
C ARG A 919 -17.68 1.60 -15.79
N LYS A 920 -16.98 1.08 -16.79
CA LYS A 920 -16.24 1.82 -17.83
C LYS A 920 -16.01 0.91 -19.03
N GLY A 921 -15.93 1.46 -20.24
CA GLY A 921 -15.60 0.67 -21.42
C GLY A 921 -14.96 1.48 -22.53
N TYR A 922 -14.34 0.76 -23.47
CA TYR A 922 -13.53 1.36 -24.53
C TYR A 922 -13.77 0.64 -25.85
N PHE A 923 -13.53 1.38 -26.93
CA PHE A 923 -13.61 0.88 -28.31
C PHE A 923 -12.63 1.66 -29.18
N GLY A 924 -12.37 1.16 -30.39
CA GLY A 924 -11.42 1.78 -31.30
C GLY A 924 -11.78 3.22 -31.66
N LYS A 925 -10.77 4.10 -31.65
CA LYS A 925 -10.84 5.44 -32.21
C LYS A 925 -10.88 5.41 -33.76
N ASP A 926 -10.58 6.53 -34.42
CA ASP A 926 -10.49 6.64 -35.89
C ASP A 926 -11.70 6.04 -36.62
N PHE A 927 -11.47 5.05 -37.50
CA PHE A 927 -12.48 4.44 -38.35
C PHE A 927 -13.53 3.62 -37.58
N ILE A 928 -13.18 3.04 -36.43
CA ILE A 928 -14.14 2.32 -35.58
C ILE A 928 -15.13 3.33 -34.96
N LYS A 929 -14.64 4.45 -34.41
CA LYS A 929 -15.48 5.56 -33.92
C LYS A 929 -16.36 6.13 -35.04
N LEU A 930 -15.80 6.42 -36.20
CA LEU A 930 -16.55 6.98 -37.34
C LEU A 930 -17.66 6.03 -37.82
N ALA A 931 -17.42 4.72 -37.88
CA ALA A 931 -18.46 3.76 -38.26
C ALA A 931 -19.51 3.54 -37.14
N LEU A 932 -19.06 3.28 -35.90
CA LEU A 932 -19.95 2.91 -34.79
C LEU A 932 -20.70 4.09 -34.18
N VAL A 933 -20.06 5.24 -33.97
CA VAL A 933 -20.65 6.42 -33.33
C VAL A 933 -21.26 7.35 -34.38
N ASP A 934 -20.48 7.82 -35.35
CA ASP A 934 -20.94 8.84 -36.29
C ASP A 934 -21.86 8.32 -37.39
N GLY A 935 -21.74 7.03 -37.75
CA GLY A 935 -22.38 6.47 -38.94
C GLY A 935 -21.76 6.97 -40.24
N LYS A 936 -20.43 7.13 -40.29
CA LYS A 936 -19.67 7.68 -41.43
C LYS A 936 -18.54 6.77 -41.89
N PHE A 937 -18.21 6.85 -43.18
CA PHE A 937 -17.03 6.20 -43.76
C PHE A 937 -15.73 6.97 -43.44
N SER A 938 -15.81 8.29 -43.28
CA SER A 938 -14.69 9.15 -42.89
C SER A 938 -15.17 10.46 -42.25
N SER A 939 -14.25 11.29 -41.75
CA SER A 939 -14.53 12.62 -41.22
C SER A 939 -14.95 13.66 -42.29
N ALA A 940 -14.91 13.30 -43.58
CA ALA A 940 -15.25 14.21 -44.69
C ALA A 940 -16.76 14.53 -44.76
N ALA A 941 -17.08 15.76 -45.15
CA ALA A 941 -18.46 16.22 -45.26
C ALA A 941 -19.26 15.38 -46.28
N GLY A 942 -20.41 14.85 -45.86
CA GLY A 942 -21.29 14.03 -46.70
C GLY A 942 -20.94 12.54 -46.78
N HIS A 943 -19.85 12.07 -46.18
CA HIS A 943 -19.42 10.65 -46.18
C HIS A 943 -20.22 9.76 -45.20
N ASN A 944 -21.54 9.94 -45.15
CA ASN A 944 -22.45 9.18 -44.28
C ASN A 944 -22.67 7.76 -44.82
N ILE A 945 -22.76 6.77 -43.94
CA ILE A 945 -23.12 5.39 -44.27
C ILE A 945 -24.65 5.33 -44.48
N PRO A 946 -25.16 4.98 -45.66
CA PRO A 946 -26.60 4.95 -45.91
C PRO A 946 -27.33 4.04 -44.93
N GLY A 947 -28.43 4.52 -44.35
CA GLY A 947 -29.24 3.78 -43.38
C GLY A 947 -28.67 3.69 -41.96
N VAL A 948 -27.48 4.25 -41.70
CA VAL A 948 -26.87 4.29 -40.36
C VAL A 948 -26.85 5.73 -39.86
N GLY A 949 -27.67 6.01 -38.84
CA GLY A 949 -27.61 7.28 -38.11
C GLY A 949 -26.50 7.28 -37.05
N THR A 950 -26.23 8.47 -36.51
CA THR A 950 -25.41 8.65 -35.29
C THR A 950 -25.96 7.83 -34.13
N TRP A 951 -25.08 7.31 -33.28
CA TRP A 951 -25.40 6.59 -32.05
C TRP A 951 -24.77 7.30 -30.86
N GLU A 952 -25.54 7.47 -29.80
CA GLU A 952 -25.04 7.97 -28.52
C GLU A 952 -24.62 6.76 -27.67
N PRO A 953 -23.32 6.43 -27.57
CA PRO A 953 -22.87 5.36 -26.69
C PRO A 953 -23.21 5.69 -25.23
N PRO A 954 -23.42 4.69 -24.36
CA PRO A 954 -23.62 4.93 -22.94
C PRO A 954 -22.46 5.73 -22.35
N LEU A 955 -22.76 6.72 -21.50
CA LEU A 955 -21.87 7.84 -21.14
C LEU A 955 -20.41 7.50 -20.74
N GLN A 956 -20.17 6.29 -20.24
CA GLN A 956 -18.88 5.77 -19.78
C GLN A 956 -18.15 4.86 -20.79
N PHE A 957 -18.64 4.78 -22.04
CA PHE A 957 -17.91 4.21 -23.17
C PHE A 957 -17.18 5.31 -23.94
N VAL A 958 -15.88 5.15 -24.17
CA VAL A 958 -15.00 6.16 -24.79
C VAL A 958 -14.14 5.56 -25.90
N PRO A 959 -13.83 6.30 -26.99
CA PRO A 959 -12.87 5.84 -27.99
C PRO A 959 -11.44 5.90 -27.42
N ALA A 960 -10.62 4.91 -27.76
CA ALA A 960 -9.21 4.80 -27.37
C ALA A 960 -8.36 4.21 -28.51
N ALA A 961 -7.04 4.34 -28.41
CA ALA A 961 -6.11 3.96 -29.48
C ALA A 961 -6.11 2.44 -29.77
N ASP A 962 -5.82 1.64 -28.74
CA ASP A 962 -5.39 0.24 -28.92
C ASP A 962 -6.56 -0.77 -28.98
N HIS A 963 -7.78 -0.24 -29.08
CA HIS A 963 -9.04 -0.98 -29.01
C HIS A 963 -9.64 -1.25 -30.41
N LEU A 964 -8.80 -1.29 -31.45
CA LEU A 964 -9.23 -1.62 -32.82
C LEU A 964 -9.61 -3.10 -32.98
N HIS A 965 -9.18 -3.97 -32.05
CA HIS A 965 -9.33 -5.42 -32.14
C HIS A 965 -10.26 -6.06 -31.07
N HIS A 966 -10.78 -5.26 -30.14
CA HIS A 966 -11.70 -5.68 -29.08
C HIS A 966 -12.50 -4.47 -28.51
N TRP A 967 -13.57 -4.76 -27.78
CA TRP A 967 -14.15 -3.89 -26.75
C TRP A 967 -13.50 -4.21 -25.41
N HIS A 968 -12.96 -3.23 -24.69
CA HIS A 968 -12.58 -3.42 -23.28
C HIS A 968 -13.75 -3.02 -22.39
N LEU A 969 -14.08 -3.85 -21.41
CA LEU A 969 -15.17 -3.63 -20.46
C LEU A 969 -14.63 -3.82 -19.05
N THR A 970 -14.80 -2.84 -18.15
CA THR A 970 -14.75 -3.14 -16.71
C THR A 970 -16.15 -3.18 -16.12
N ILE A 971 -16.46 -4.30 -15.46
CA ILE A 971 -17.70 -4.46 -14.71
C ILE A 971 -17.51 -4.00 -13.25
N ASN A 972 -18.61 -3.59 -12.61
CA ASN A 972 -18.69 -3.30 -11.19
C ASN A 972 -19.18 -4.57 -10.48
N ALA A 973 -18.23 -5.48 -10.23
CA ALA A 973 -18.45 -6.84 -9.73
C ALA A 973 -17.84 -7.01 -8.32
N ARG A 974 -18.13 -6.05 -7.43
CA ARG A 974 -17.69 -6.11 -6.03
C ARG A 974 -18.43 -7.21 -5.25
N PRO A 975 -17.74 -7.90 -4.32
CA PRO A 975 -18.36 -8.73 -3.29
C PRO A 975 -19.10 -7.87 -2.24
#